data_AF-A0A1R2CXT2-F1
#
_entry.id   AF-A0A1R2CXT2-F1
#
_cell.length_a   1.000
_cell.length_b   1.000
_cell.length_c   1.000
_cell.angle_alpha   90.00
_cell.angle_beta   90.00
_cell.angle_gamma   90.00
#
_symmetry.space_group_name_H-M   'P 1'
#
loop_
_entity.id
_entity.type
_entity.pdbx_description
1 polymer ?
#
loop_
_entity_poly.entity_id
_entity_poly.type
_entity_poly.pdbx_seq_one_letter_code
_entity_poly.pdbx_strand_id
1 'polypeptide(L)'
;MMNAELYLSAQDVAHWMLMSETNPRLKYFESRISEKISIFDISVKCKNFDLDKIYESNPQVKNNIKRGNSMLVTFKVPRSSLDSPMPNPLDEVNPHEEHKGKKSKKEKDQGQDQDQDQDQNQKEKTEKECKTSIFKNIETVQWVRRGLTKFFDLSLNFLIESNSIDRDGTFKNHGNRENHKNSNETIRSSIFYYVENALIKGKTIEVYQTEKANGENLQVGFIKEINKWIISSKNCSLVAENEEEVRRHKDDRYNFAKLIAVEWFKYLKNCSNVEELKRDIDGKSLIGEYIGNEDFMHIVKYNEIALKFYAIVDNNSCFPCIPTIESFYFFHKYNIQTVNITKIGSFQKISTLYSTLKTLFIQISEQDLAQGGEGTVLYFVSNSFPDFSLFQETESNILSKNLTLDIENIVKIISENQQSISLCKIKTLEYRIFRKIREKLKNMTNDETKNNKIKAKFESELNSLIKGFNLPKKYETYTAFYDLNADKVSKKLQNGEKKTKKGALSGNMSNILHSPQNVPIIIDASPSIKYNWKELANGLEYILCNTKKTDILKPNNLYNEVRMESNDYESQVALYVLLGYDEEMEDIEANKSNGYTKKSCPPVFLNCFSKKKLREGLEKEVRKHYENKRKMFENLRVSERSCKITVLGRDIQELCEMLNKKVIEMGEIDSFLQSPETIIIKKHKIFIIFPICFPGVGKTHLARYINQFKKTMPKLAYKCIDSDNMREKVMKSLKIKNIYEKFKASSKKTNEDVKANLLSTIEKSNQKSLIFIDKNFPPKHLAKYTRDIDYLKNDYEIIKIGLYPDSKPWAVSKVKKYEFSYNLLVTSLNRVLKRKKHPVLEGDNSHKIAVVISMFNAYANYEIDKENRVDEIIRVKFANEDEDLEDLGIKGRLTELLSKLNIKDDAERCNYEDIAAVLKDKEIEEIDLEAQIMSELERVISKY
;
A
#
# COMPACT_ATOMS: atom_id res chain seq x y z
N MET A 1 -12.41 -7.03 -4.03
CA MET A 1 -11.57 -7.64 -5.07
C MET A 1 -10.35 -6.75 -5.25
N MET A 2 -9.18 -7.31 -5.56
CA MET A 2 -8.17 -6.53 -6.28
C MET A 2 -8.78 -6.10 -7.62
N ASN A 3 -8.30 -5.01 -8.25
CA ASN A 3 -8.70 -4.70 -9.62
C ASN A 3 -8.17 -5.81 -10.54
N ALA A 4 -8.96 -6.87 -10.75
CA ALA A 4 -8.64 -7.96 -11.66
C ALA A 4 -8.40 -7.43 -13.08
N GLU A 5 -9.11 -6.36 -13.45
CA GLU A 5 -8.93 -5.51 -14.64
C GLU A 5 -7.50 -4.98 -14.85
N LEU A 6 -6.65 -4.96 -13.82
CA LEU A 6 -5.25 -4.52 -13.92
C LEU A 6 -4.24 -5.66 -13.93
N TYR A 7 -4.69 -6.91 -13.85
CA TYR A 7 -3.86 -8.10 -13.97
C TYR A 7 -3.80 -8.54 -15.43
N LEU A 8 -2.59 -8.59 -15.98
CA LEU A 8 -2.29 -8.92 -17.36
C LEU A 8 -1.80 -10.38 -17.45
N SER A 9 -2.24 -11.12 -18.47
CA SER A 9 -1.70 -12.46 -18.75
C SER A 9 -0.21 -12.38 -19.13
N ALA A 10 0.48 -13.53 -19.17
CA ALA A 10 1.86 -13.57 -19.65
C ALA A 10 1.97 -13.02 -21.10
N GLN A 11 0.99 -13.36 -21.95
CA GLN A 11 0.87 -12.84 -23.32
C GLN A 11 0.66 -11.32 -23.34
N ASP A 12 -0.21 -10.78 -22.49
CA ASP A 12 -0.48 -9.34 -22.41
C ASP A 12 0.71 -8.57 -21.85
N VAL A 13 1.46 -9.14 -20.90
CA VAL A 13 2.69 -8.51 -20.38
C VAL A 13 3.80 -8.54 -21.42
N ALA A 14 3.95 -9.64 -22.17
CA ALA A 14 4.86 -9.66 -23.32
C ALA A 14 4.46 -8.59 -24.34
N HIS A 15 3.21 -8.59 -24.81
CA HIS A 15 2.72 -7.58 -25.75
C HIS A 15 2.91 -6.14 -25.22
N TRP A 16 2.56 -5.88 -23.96
CA TRP A 16 2.77 -4.59 -23.31
C TRP A 16 4.25 -4.20 -23.28
N MET A 17 5.15 -5.10 -22.88
CA MET A 17 6.58 -4.84 -22.86
C MET A 17 7.12 -4.42 -24.23
N LEU A 18 6.63 -5.06 -25.29
CA LEU A 18 7.06 -4.86 -26.67
C LEU A 18 6.49 -3.58 -27.29
N MET A 19 5.21 -3.29 -27.03
CA MET A 19 4.60 -1.98 -27.34
C MET A 19 5.23 -0.85 -26.50
N SER A 20 5.92 -1.19 -25.41
CA SER A 20 6.55 -0.24 -24.48
C SER A 20 8.02 0.07 -24.77
N GLU A 21 8.42 0.17 -26.04
CA GLU A 21 9.62 0.95 -26.41
C GLU A 21 9.54 2.40 -25.84
N THR A 22 8.31 2.86 -25.53
CA THR A 22 7.99 4.11 -24.80
C THR A 22 8.13 4.06 -23.26
N ASN A 23 8.35 2.90 -22.64
CA ASN A 23 8.54 2.76 -21.18
C ASN A 23 10.00 2.40 -20.83
N PRO A 24 10.91 3.40 -20.74
CA PRO A 24 12.36 3.19 -20.56
C PRO A 24 12.77 2.55 -19.22
N ARG A 25 11.79 2.12 -18.41
CA ARG A 25 11.95 1.50 -17.09
C ARG A 25 11.89 -0.02 -17.13
N LEU A 26 11.45 -0.66 -18.21
CA LEU A 26 11.48 -2.13 -18.32
C LEU A 26 12.73 -2.61 -19.08
N LYS A 27 13.21 -3.77 -18.69
CA LYS A 27 14.32 -4.49 -19.32
C LYS A 27 14.00 -5.98 -19.31
N TYR A 28 14.18 -6.63 -20.45
CA TYR A 28 14.30 -8.08 -20.51
C TYR A 28 15.74 -8.51 -20.78
N PHE A 29 16.03 -9.76 -20.46
CA PHE A 29 17.22 -10.47 -20.93
C PHE A 29 16.77 -11.84 -21.43
N GLU A 30 17.09 -12.16 -22.67
CA GLU A 30 16.82 -13.47 -23.25
C GLU A 30 17.92 -14.47 -22.87
N SER A 31 17.50 -15.71 -22.63
CA SER A 31 18.35 -16.89 -22.46
C SER A 31 17.75 -18.01 -23.31
N ARG A 32 18.36 -18.28 -24.46
CA ARG A 32 17.88 -19.29 -25.42
C ARG A 32 18.15 -20.70 -24.90
N ILE A 33 17.12 -21.54 -24.85
CA ILE A 33 17.21 -22.96 -24.44
C ILE A 33 17.35 -23.86 -25.67
N SER A 34 16.56 -23.57 -26.71
CA SER A 34 16.62 -24.24 -28.01
C SER A 34 16.21 -23.27 -29.11
N GLU A 35 16.23 -23.71 -30.37
CA GLU A 35 15.73 -22.87 -31.48
C GLU A 35 14.30 -22.39 -31.27
N LYS A 36 13.45 -23.25 -30.68
CA LYS A 36 12.02 -23.00 -30.43
C LYS A 36 11.72 -22.37 -29.07
N ILE A 37 12.66 -22.30 -28.14
CA ILE A 37 12.36 -22.00 -26.73
C ILE A 37 13.39 -21.02 -26.14
N SER A 38 12.90 -19.91 -25.60
CA SER A 38 13.70 -18.93 -24.85
C SER A 38 13.05 -18.56 -23.51
N ILE A 39 13.89 -18.23 -22.54
CA ILE A 39 13.49 -17.62 -21.27
C ILE A 39 13.75 -16.11 -21.36
N PHE A 40 12.77 -15.31 -20.95
CA PHE A 40 12.90 -13.86 -20.84
C PHE A 40 12.83 -13.45 -19.35
N ASP A 41 14.00 -13.17 -18.75
CA ASP A 41 14.10 -12.56 -17.41
C ASP A 41 13.63 -11.10 -17.49
N ILE A 42 12.57 -10.73 -16.76
CA ILE A 42 12.05 -9.36 -16.73
C ILE A 42 12.55 -8.63 -15.48
N SER A 43 13.02 -7.40 -15.68
CA SER A 43 13.51 -6.51 -14.63
C SER A 43 13.04 -5.06 -14.83
N VAL A 44 12.81 -4.36 -13.71
CA VAL A 44 12.58 -2.91 -13.73
C VAL A 44 13.94 -2.21 -13.58
N LYS A 45 14.38 -1.48 -14.61
CA LYS A 45 15.65 -0.75 -14.66
C LYS A 45 15.49 0.63 -14.02
N CYS A 46 16.19 0.84 -12.91
CA CYS A 46 16.18 2.11 -12.18
C CYS A 46 17.60 2.69 -12.08
N LYS A 47 18.15 3.22 -13.18
CA LYS A 47 19.34 4.08 -13.05
C LYS A 47 18.90 5.38 -12.38
N ASN A 48 19.37 5.61 -11.14
CA ASN A 48 19.10 6.79 -10.30
C ASN A 48 17.65 7.01 -9.84
N PHE A 49 16.70 6.16 -10.26
CA PHE A 49 15.32 6.21 -9.77
C PHE A 49 15.15 5.31 -8.55
N ASP A 50 14.36 5.80 -7.60
CA ASP A 50 13.84 4.96 -6.52
C ASP A 50 12.84 3.97 -7.10
N LEU A 51 13.15 2.67 -6.98
CA LEU A 51 12.30 1.59 -7.45
C LEU A 51 10.91 1.71 -6.82
N ASP A 52 10.84 2.12 -5.54
CA ASP A 52 9.60 2.19 -4.80
C ASP A 52 8.67 3.28 -5.37
N LYS A 53 9.24 4.42 -5.80
CA LYS A 53 8.50 5.46 -6.54
C LYS A 53 7.96 5.00 -7.89
N ILE A 54 8.58 4.01 -8.55
CA ILE A 54 8.06 3.43 -9.80
C ILE A 54 6.85 2.54 -9.49
N TYR A 55 6.92 1.71 -8.45
CA TYR A 55 5.79 0.92 -7.96
C TYR A 55 4.64 1.79 -7.43
N GLU A 56 4.94 2.95 -6.84
CA GLU A 56 3.94 3.95 -6.41
C GLU A 56 3.27 4.66 -7.60
N SER A 57 4.06 5.07 -8.61
CA SER A 57 3.56 5.88 -9.74
C SER A 57 2.97 5.08 -10.91
N ASN A 58 3.19 3.77 -10.97
CA ASN A 58 2.68 2.93 -12.06
C ASN A 58 2.01 1.63 -11.54
N PRO A 59 0.67 1.60 -11.44
CA PRO A 59 -0.09 0.43 -11.02
C PRO A 59 0.08 -0.80 -11.93
N GLN A 60 0.29 -0.63 -13.24
CA GLN A 60 0.51 -1.74 -14.17
C GLN A 60 1.84 -2.44 -13.90
N VAL A 61 2.92 -1.68 -13.71
CA VAL A 61 4.22 -2.23 -13.25
C VAL A 61 4.03 -2.94 -11.91
N LYS A 62 3.32 -2.31 -10.96
CA LYS A 62 3.15 -2.85 -9.61
C LYS A 62 2.40 -4.18 -9.55
N ASN A 63 1.35 -4.34 -10.34
CA ASN A 63 0.50 -5.53 -10.28
C ASN A 63 1.07 -6.68 -11.13
N ASN A 64 1.78 -6.38 -12.22
CA ASN A 64 2.18 -7.38 -13.21
C ASN A 64 3.66 -7.79 -13.11
N ILE A 65 4.55 -6.81 -12.90
CA ILE A 65 5.99 -7.03 -12.79
C ILE A 65 6.36 -7.21 -11.31
N LYS A 66 6.43 -8.46 -10.85
CA LYS A 66 6.89 -8.81 -9.51
C LYS A 66 8.44 -8.86 -9.48
N ARG A 67 9.05 -9.06 -8.30
CA ARG A 67 10.52 -9.09 -8.17
C ARG A 67 11.06 -10.45 -8.62
N GLY A 68 11.60 -10.52 -9.83
CA GLY A 68 12.06 -11.76 -10.45
C GLY A 68 10.92 -12.43 -11.19
N ASN A 69 10.61 -11.91 -12.38
CA ASN A 69 9.65 -12.51 -13.30
C ASN A 69 10.40 -13.19 -14.45
N SER A 70 9.92 -14.33 -14.92
CA SER A 70 10.44 -14.98 -16.14
C SER A 70 9.31 -15.55 -16.97
N MET A 71 9.36 -15.27 -18.27
CA MET A 71 8.47 -15.88 -19.24
C MET A 71 9.22 -16.96 -20.01
N LEU A 72 8.58 -18.12 -20.22
CA LEU A 72 8.96 -19.02 -21.30
C LEU A 72 8.21 -18.56 -22.54
N VAL A 73 8.96 -18.37 -23.63
CA VAL A 73 8.40 -18.03 -24.94
C VAL A 73 8.74 -19.18 -25.87
N THR A 74 7.70 -19.74 -26.50
CA THR A 74 7.87 -20.74 -27.55
C THR A 74 7.69 -20.07 -28.92
N PHE A 75 8.46 -20.55 -29.91
CA PHE A 75 8.48 -20.02 -31.27
C PHE A 75 8.12 -21.11 -32.29
N LYS A 76 7.26 -20.72 -33.23
CA LYS A 76 6.94 -21.48 -34.44
C LYS A 76 8.22 -21.65 -35.26
N VAL A 77 8.56 -22.89 -35.58
CA VAL A 77 9.63 -23.19 -36.54
C VAL A 77 9.16 -22.80 -37.94
N PRO A 78 9.92 -22.00 -38.72
CA PRO A 78 9.65 -21.79 -40.12
C PRO A 78 9.69 -23.12 -40.87
N ARG A 79 8.61 -23.50 -41.58
CA ARG A 79 8.55 -24.80 -42.29
C ARG A 79 9.76 -25.03 -43.22
N SER A 80 10.29 -23.97 -43.82
CA SER A 80 11.45 -23.99 -44.71
C SER A 80 12.76 -24.49 -44.07
N SER A 81 12.87 -24.56 -42.73
CA SER A 81 14.07 -25.10 -42.07
C SER A 81 14.01 -26.61 -41.80
N LEU A 82 12.87 -27.27 -42.07
CA LEU A 82 12.72 -28.72 -41.89
C LEU A 82 13.12 -29.53 -43.14
N ASP A 83 13.05 -28.91 -44.32
CA ASP A 83 13.33 -29.56 -45.61
C ASP A 83 14.79 -29.40 -46.08
N SER A 84 15.60 -28.65 -45.32
CA SER A 84 17.05 -28.53 -45.57
C SER A 84 17.80 -29.58 -44.75
N PRO A 85 18.60 -30.48 -45.35
CA PRO A 85 19.40 -31.42 -44.57
C PRO A 85 20.36 -30.64 -43.67
N MET A 86 20.38 -30.97 -42.37
CA MET A 86 21.28 -30.31 -41.43
C MET A 86 22.74 -30.50 -41.88
N PRO A 87 23.57 -29.43 -41.88
CA PRO A 87 25.00 -29.57 -42.11
C PRO A 87 25.60 -30.52 -41.06
N ASN A 88 26.55 -31.32 -41.49
CA ASN A 88 27.10 -32.43 -40.71
C ASN A 88 27.79 -31.88 -39.44
N PRO A 89 27.56 -32.43 -38.22
CA PRO A 89 28.09 -31.84 -36.97
C PRO A 89 29.62 -31.85 -36.79
N LEU A 90 30.40 -32.17 -37.84
CA LEU A 90 31.85 -32.34 -37.82
C LEU A 90 32.61 -31.17 -38.47
N ASP A 91 31.93 -30.20 -39.09
CA ASP A 91 32.57 -29.00 -39.61
C ASP A 91 32.79 -27.97 -38.48
N GLU A 92 33.79 -28.23 -37.64
CA GLU A 92 34.22 -27.31 -36.58
C GLU A 92 34.74 -25.99 -37.17
N VAL A 93 33.93 -24.94 -37.06
CA VAL A 93 34.36 -23.56 -37.39
C VAL A 93 35.40 -23.10 -36.37
N ASN A 94 36.66 -23.07 -36.81
CA ASN A 94 37.83 -22.71 -36.01
C ASN A 94 37.72 -21.26 -35.46
N PRO A 95 37.67 -21.03 -34.12
CA PRO A 95 37.37 -19.70 -33.54
C PRO A 95 38.53 -18.67 -33.58
N HIS A 96 39.59 -18.92 -34.34
CA HIS A 96 40.87 -18.20 -34.22
C HIS A 96 41.28 -17.37 -35.46
N GLU A 97 40.39 -16.50 -35.95
CA GLU A 97 40.78 -15.36 -36.80
C GLU A 97 40.29 -14.01 -36.22
N GLU A 98 40.89 -13.58 -35.11
CA GLU A 98 40.80 -12.18 -34.67
C GLU A 98 41.64 -11.28 -35.59
N HIS A 99 40.99 -10.53 -36.48
CA HIS A 99 41.63 -9.46 -37.25
C HIS A 99 42.26 -8.38 -36.34
N LYS A 100 43.59 -8.44 -36.18
CA LYS A 100 44.39 -7.40 -35.51
C LYS A 100 44.52 -6.14 -36.36
N GLY A 101 43.45 -5.34 -36.43
CA GLY A 101 43.47 -3.99 -37.01
C GLY A 101 44.34 -3.03 -36.20
N LYS A 102 45.52 -2.67 -36.72
CA LYS A 102 46.41 -1.65 -36.14
C LYS A 102 45.74 -0.26 -36.19
N LYS A 103 45.54 0.38 -35.03
CA LYS A 103 45.18 1.81 -34.97
C LYS A 103 46.40 2.69 -35.16
N SER A 104 46.59 3.25 -36.35
CA SER A 104 47.48 4.40 -36.58
C SER A 104 46.85 5.69 -36.03
N LYS A 105 47.69 6.57 -35.47
CA LYS A 105 47.37 7.99 -35.21
C LYS A 105 47.67 8.82 -36.45
N LYS A 106 47.10 10.04 -36.49
CA LYS A 106 47.05 11.05 -37.58
C LYS A 106 45.83 10.86 -38.49
N GLU A 107 45.20 11.90 -39.00
CA GLU A 107 45.46 13.35 -38.88
C GLU A 107 44.10 14.08 -38.67
N LYS A 108 44.11 15.38 -38.34
CA LYS A 108 42.88 16.18 -38.36
C LYS A 108 42.60 16.58 -39.81
N ASP A 109 41.36 16.43 -40.28
CA ASP A 109 40.83 17.33 -41.30
C ASP A 109 39.32 17.54 -41.11
N GLN A 110 38.83 18.68 -41.62
CA GLN A 110 37.48 19.18 -41.39
C GLN A 110 36.54 18.84 -42.55
N GLY A 111 35.33 18.36 -42.23
CA GLY A 111 34.19 18.37 -43.16
C GLY A 111 33.67 17.01 -43.59
N GLN A 112 32.74 16.44 -42.81
CA GLN A 112 31.70 15.49 -43.26
C GLN A 112 30.72 15.18 -42.11
N ASP A 113 29.80 16.11 -41.84
CA ASP A 113 28.77 16.00 -40.78
C ASP A 113 27.35 15.68 -41.34
N GLN A 114 27.22 15.18 -42.58
CA GLN A 114 25.90 14.90 -43.20
C GLN A 114 25.60 13.41 -43.45
N ASP A 115 26.59 12.52 -43.45
CA ASP A 115 26.37 11.08 -43.74
C ASP A 115 26.13 10.23 -42.48
N GLN A 116 26.52 10.69 -41.28
CA GLN A 116 26.35 9.92 -40.04
C GLN A 116 24.88 9.76 -39.59
N ASP A 117 24.01 10.67 -39.98
CA ASP A 117 22.57 10.60 -39.65
C ASP A 117 21.83 9.56 -40.51
N GLN A 118 22.30 9.24 -41.72
CA GLN A 118 21.67 8.21 -42.55
C GLN A 118 21.94 6.80 -41.99
N ASP A 119 23.18 6.52 -41.59
CA ASP A 119 23.58 5.24 -40.99
C ASP A 119 22.88 4.96 -39.65
N GLN A 120 22.68 5.98 -38.80
CA GLN A 120 21.92 5.81 -37.56
C GLN A 120 20.44 5.50 -37.83
N ASN A 121 19.80 6.22 -38.76
CA ASN A 121 18.40 5.98 -39.12
C ASN A 121 18.21 4.60 -39.77
N GLN A 122 19.13 4.15 -40.63
CA GLN A 122 19.05 2.83 -41.27
C GLN A 122 19.27 1.70 -40.26
N LYS A 123 20.17 1.89 -39.29
CA LYS A 123 20.39 0.95 -38.18
C LYS A 123 19.17 0.85 -37.26
N GLU A 124 18.58 1.98 -36.85
CA GLU A 124 17.35 1.99 -36.05
C GLU A 124 16.17 1.31 -36.77
N LYS A 125 16.00 1.58 -38.08
CA LYS A 125 14.95 0.98 -38.89
C LYS A 125 15.10 -0.54 -38.97
N THR A 126 16.33 -1.02 -39.25
CA THR A 126 16.65 -2.45 -39.30
C THR A 126 16.41 -3.13 -37.96
N GLU A 127 16.75 -2.49 -36.84
CA GLU A 127 16.54 -3.03 -35.50
C GLU A 127 15.03 -3.13 -35.15
N LYS A 128 14.21 -2.16 -35.60
CA LYS A 128 12.74 -2.16 -35.42
C LYS A 128 12.04 -3.23 -36.28
N GLU A 129 12.44 -3.39 -37.54
CA GLU A 129 11.91 -4.41 -38.45
C GLU A 129 12.29 -5.82 -37.99
N CYS A 130 13.53 -6.02 -37.52
CA CYS A 130 13.97 -7.28 -36.95
C CYS A 130 13.15 -7.67 -35.71
N LYS A 131 12.94 -6.75 -34.75
CA LYS A 131 12.12 -7.00 -33.56
C LYS A 131 10.68 -7.37 -33.90
N THR A 132 10.03 -6.63 -34.79
CA THR A 132 8.63 -6.93 -35.17
C THR A 132 8.46 -8.28 -35.89
N SER A 133 9.50 -8.80 -36.54
CA SER A 133 9.48 -10.14 -37.14
C SER A 133 9.37 -11.27 -36.11
N ILE A 134 10.04 -11.13 -34.95
CA ILE A 134 10.10 -12.17 -33.89
C ILE A 134 8.70 -12.50 -33.37
N PHE A 135 7.78 -11.52 -33.30
CA PHE A 135 6.44 -11.71 -32.73
C PHE A 135 5.47 -12.46 -33.63
N LYS A 136 5.67 -12.43 -34.95
CA LYS A 136 4.88 -13.27 -35.88
C LYS A 136 5.11 -14.77 -35.64
N ASN A 137 6.26 -15.10 -35.06
CA ASN A 137 6.68 -16.47 -34.78
C ASN A 137 6.43 -16.89 -33.32
N ILE A 138 5.93 -16.04 -32.42
CA ILE A 138 5.56 -16.51 -31.07
C ILE A 138 4.36 -17.46 -31.19
N GLU A 139 4.46 -18.60 -30.51
CA GLU A 139 3.40 -19.62 -30.41
C GLU A 139 2.69 -19.52 -29.06
N THR A 140 3.43 -19.61 -27.95
CA THR A 140 2.91 -19.41 -26.59
C THR A 140 3.86 -18.57 -25.74
N VAL A 141 3.29 -17.87 -24.75
CA VAL A 141 4.03 -17.19 -23.67
C VAL A 141 3.40 -17.61 -22.34
N GLN A 142 4.22 -18.06 -21.40
CA GLN A 142 3.76 -18.45 -20.06
C GLN A 142 4.69 -17.97 -18.95
N TRP A 143 4.13 -17.77 -17.75
CA TRP A 143 4.90 -17.45 -16.55
C TRP A 143 5.52 -18.72 -15.95
N VAL A 144 6.83 -18.87 -16.07
CA VAL A 144 7.59 -19.98 -15.45
C VAL A 144 8.28 -19.57 -14.14
N ARG A 145 8.44 -18.27 -13.88
CA ARG A 145 8.85 -17.74 -12.58
C ARG A 145 8.12 -16.45 -12.25
N ARG A 146 7.62 -16.34 -11.02
CA ARG A 146 7.18 -15.06 -10.44
C ARG A 146 7.54 -14.98 -8.96
N GLY A 147 8.38 -14.03 -8.60
CA GLY A 147 8.62 -13.71 -7.19
C GLY A 147 7.46 -12.98 -6.52
N LEU A 148 7.64 -12.60 -5.24
CA LEU A 148 6.64 -11.82 -4.50
C LEU A 148 6.42 -10.42 -5.09
N THR A 149 5.20 -9.89 -4.89
CA THR A 149 4.91 -8.47 -5.10
C THR A 149 5.81 -7.60 -4.23
N LYS A 150 6.07 -6.36 -4.66
CA LYS A 150 6.87 -5.40 -3.87
C LYS A 150 6.15 -5.09 -2.55
N PHE A 151 6.64 -5.68 -1.46
CA PHE A 151 6.22 -5.35 -0.09
C PHE A 151 7.11 -4.29 0.55
N PHE A 152 6.49 -3.42 1.35
CA PHE A 152 7.08 -2.21 1.90
C PHE A 152 7.46 -2.38 3.38
N ASP A 153 8.33 -1.49 3.88
CA ASP A 153 8.59 -1.39 5.31
C ASP A 153 7.36 -0.80 6.00
N LEU A 154 6.86 -1.47 7.05
CA LEU A 154 5.85 -0.92 7.94
C LEU A 154 6.46 0.27 8.70
N SER A 155 5.63 1.26 9.05
CA SER A 155 6.04 2.42 9.82
C SER A 155 5.04 2.65 10.94
N LEU A 156 5.53 3.03 12.12
CA LEU A 156 4.70 3.33 13.28
C LEU A 156 3.66 4.42 12.98
N ASN A 157 4.00 5.41 12.13
CA ASN A 157 3.07 6.47 11.73
C ASN A 157 1.84 5.91 11.00
N PHE A 158 2.01 4.84 10.21
CA PHE A 158 0.89 4.20 9.48
C PHE A 158 -0.14 3.57 10.44
N LEU A 159 0.25 3.34 11.70
CA LEU A 159 -0.56 2.74 12.77
C LEU A 159 -1.04 3.78 13.81
N ILE A 160 -0.57 5.03 13.74
CA ILE A 160 -1.01 6.13 14.61
C ILE A 160 -2.11 6.94 13.93
N GLU A 161 -1.99 7.18 12.62
CA GLU A 161 -2.94 7.98 11.83
C GLU A 161 -4.34 7.34 11.73
N SER A 162 -4.48 6.05 12.06
CA SER A 162 -5.76 5.32 12.09
C SER A 162 -6.75 5.78 13.17
N ASN A 163 -6.34 6.60 14.13
CA ASN A 163 -7.29 7.28 15.03
C ASN A 163 -8.14 8.35 14.29
N SER A 164 -7.91 8.56 12.98
CA SER A 164 -8.75 9.36 12.09
C SER A 164 -9.83 8.56 11.34
N ILE A 165 -10.02 7.27 11.66
CA ILE A 165 -11.24 6.53 11.32
C ILE A 165 -12.39 7.19 12.08
N ASP A 166 -13.41 7.64 11.36
CA ASP A 166 -14.62 8.22 11.97
C ASP A 166 -15.45 7.15 12.70
N ARG A 167 -16.42 7.58 13.51
CA ARG A 167 -17.24 6.67 14.35
C ARG A 167 -17.92 5.55 13.53
N ASP A 168 -18.12 5.78 12.24
CA ASP A 168 -18.78 4.88 11.29
C ASP A 168 -17.79 3.93 10.57
N GLY A 169 -16.54 3.82 11.05
CA GLY A 169 -15.55 2.88 10.52
C GLY A 169 -14.88 3.28 9.21
N THR A 170 -15.13 4.50 8.71
CA THR A 170 -14.55 5.01 7.45
C THR A 170 -13.41 6.01 7.68
N PHE A 171 -12.39 5.97 6.83
CA PHE A 171 -11.25 6.89 6.90
C PHE A 171 -11.62 8.30 6.42
N LYS A 172 -11.25 9.32 7.20
CA LYS A 172 -11.38 10.73 6.80
C LYS A 172 -10.61 11.07 5.51
N ASN A 173 -11.30 10.99 4.38
CA ASN A 173 -10.96 11.63 3.11
C ASN A 173 -9.56 11.35 2.50
N HIS A 174 -9.32 10.14 1.98
CA HIS A 174 -8.29 9.91 0.93
C HIS A 174 -8.62 10.59 -0.43
N GLY A 175 -9.44 11.65 -0.44
CA GLY A 175 -10.20 12.12 -1.60
C GLY A 175 -9.57 13.22 -2.45
N ASN A 176 -8.56 13.94 -1.95
CA ASN A 176 -7.88 15.02 -2.69
C ASN A 176 -6.49 14.56 -3.20
N ARG A 177 -6.48 13.55 -4.09
CA ARG A 177 -5.24 12.91 -4.55
C ARG A 177 -4.27 13.81 -5.31
N GLU A 178 -4.74 14.92 -5.90
CA GLU A 178 -3.90 15.84 -6.68
C GLU A 178 -2.82 16.58 -5.85
N ASN A 179 -2.84 16.48 -4.51
CA ASN A 179 -1.78 17.00 -3.62
C ASN A 179 -0.96 15.90 -2.90
N HIS A 180 -1.07 14.62 -3.25
CA HIS A 180 -0.25 13.55 -2.63
C HIS A 180 1.22 13.58 -3.10
N LYS A 181 2.00 14.53 -2.56
CA LYS A 181 3.47 14.44 -2.52
C LYS A 181 4.00 13.60 -1.34
N ASN A 182 3.13 13.16 -0.43
CA ASN A 182 3.52 12.36 0.73
C ASN A 182 3.51 10.86 0.39
N SER A 183 4.67 10.33 -0.01
CA SER A 183 4.88 8.91 -0.37
C SER A 183 4.38 7.94 0.71
N ASN A 184 4.48 8.32 1.99
CA ASN A 184 3.99 7.57 3.14
C ASN A 184 2.55 7.09 2.99
N GLU A 185 1.64 7.93 2.46
CA GLU A 185 0.22 7.59 2.30
C GLU A 185 0.02 6.53 1.19
N THR A 186 0.85 6.59 0.13
CA THR A 186 0.81 5.61 -0.97
C THR A 186 1.38 4.26 -0.53
N ILE A 187 2.39 4.28 0.34
CA ILE A 187 2.94 3.08 0.98
C ILE A 187 1.93 2.49 1.97
N ARG A 188 1.34 3.30 2.87
CA ARG A 188 0.28 2.89 3.80
C ARG A 188 -0.89 2.24 3.06
N SER A 189 -1.41 2.91 2.04
CA SER A 189 -2.46 2.38 1.15
C SER A 189 -2.03 1.07 0.48
N SER A 190 -0.76 0.95 0.06
CA SER A 190 -0.24 -0.27 -0.58
C SER A 190 -0.17 -1.47 0.37
N ILE A 191 -0.02 -1.24 1.68
CA ILE A 191 -0.05 -2.30 2.71
C ILE A 191 -1.50 -2.60 3.11
N PHE A 192 -2.29 -1.60 3.48
CA PHE A 192 -3.53 -1.81 4.23
C PHE A 192 -4.81 -1.76 3.42
N TYR A 193 -4.83 -1.21 2.20
CA TYR A 193 -6.07 -1.04 1.42
C TYR A 193 -6.89 -2.32 1.28
N TYR A 194 -6.27 -3.46 0.93
CA TYR A 194 -7.01 -4.72 0.82
C TYR A 194 -7.38 -5.32 2.18
N VAL A 195 -6.60 -5.05 3.22
CA VAL A 195 -6.81 -5.54 4.59
C VAL A 195 -8.02 -4.84 5.22
N GLU A 196 -8.07 -3.51 5.13
CA GLU A 196 -9.17 -2.69 5.62
C GLU A 196 -10.47 -3.00 4.85
N ASN A 197 -10.42 -3.11 3.51
CA ASN A 197 -11.58 -3.47 2.70
C ASN A 197 -12.13 -4.87 2.98
N ALA A 198 -11.29 -5.82 3.40
CA ALA A 198 -11.75 -7.15 3.79
C ALA A 198 -12.46 -7.11 5.16
N LEU A 199 -11.89 -6.40 6.14
CA LEU A 199 -12.50 -6.18 7.46
C LEU A 199 -13.84 -5.43 7.36
N ILE A 200 -13.92 -4.38 6.53
CA ILE A 200 -15.17 -3.64 6.24
C ILE A 200 -16.25 -4.55 5.62
N LYS A 201 -15.85 -5.62 4.94
CA LYS A 201 -16.76 -6.63 4.37
C LYS A 201 -17.08 -7.79 5.33
N GLY A 202 -16.75 -7.65 6.63
CA GLY A 202 -16.98 -8.67 7.64
C GLY A 202 -16.07 -9.89 7.54
N LYS A 203 -15.05 -9.88 6.67
CA LYS A 203 -14.05 -10.97 6.62
C LYS A 203 -13.07 -10.88 7.78
N THR A 204 -12.59 -12.04 8.21
CA THR A 204 -11.48 -12.10 9.17
C THR A 204 -10.15 -11.91 8.44
N ILE A 205 -9.23 -11.20 9.08
CA ILE A 205 -7.83 -11.08 8.67
C ILE A 205 -6.95 -11.85 9.63
N GLU A 206 -6.20 -12.80 9.11
CA GLU A 206 -5.21 -13.57 9.85
C GLU A 206 -3.82 -12.98 9.53
N VAL A 207 -3.01 -12.78 10.57
CA VAL A 207 -1.66 -12.23 10.42
C VAL A 207 -0.65 -13.30 10.77
N TYR A 208 0.15 -13.69 9.79
CA TYR A 208 1.30 -14.57 9.99
C TYR A 208 2.58 -13.76 9.98
N GLN A 209 3.48 -14.09 10.90
CA GLN A 209 4.81 -13.53 11.03
C GLN A 209 5.83 -14.58 10.57
N THR A 210 6.79 -14.22 9.72
CA THR A 210 7.93 -15.10 9.39
C THR A 210 9.27 -14.43 9.67
N GLU A 211 10.30 -15.18 10.08
CA GLU A 211 11.69 -14.67 10.12
C GLU A 211 12.01 -14.04 8.76
N LYS A 212 12.52 -12.80 8.77
CA LYS A 212 13.06 -12.21 7.55
C LYS A 212 14.54 -12.59 7.43
N ALA A 213 14.79 -13.74 6.81
CA ALA A 213 16.14 -14.15 6.45
C ALA A 213 16.90 -13.06 5.66
N ASN A 214 18.22 -13.01 5.85
CA ASN A 214 19.11 -11.97 5.35
C ASN A 214 20.20 -12.57 4.45
N GLY A 215 19.78 -13.10 3.31
CA GLY A 215 20.66 -13.68 2.30
C GLY A 215 20.46 -13.06 0.91
N GLU A 216 20.72 -13.85 -0.12
CA GLU A 216 20.38 -13.54 -1.51
C GLU A 216 19.09 -14.23 -1.93
N ASN A 217 18.18 -13.48 -2.55
CA ASN A 217 16.87 -14.00 -2.91
C ASN A 217 16.98 -15.14 -3.92
N LEU A 218 16.47 -16.32 -3.53
CA LEU A 218 16.32 -17.49 -4.38
C LEU A 218 14.86 -17.66 -4.80
N GLN A 219 14.68 -18.25 -5.98
CA GLN A 219 13.38 -18.69 -6.48
C GLN A 219 13.58 -20.01 -7.26
N VAL A 220 12.70 -20.98 -7.05
CA VAL A 220 12.76 -22.29 -7.72
C VAL A 220 11.38 -22.63 -8.27
N GLY A 221 11.32 -23.09 -9.52
CA GLY A 221 10.13 -23.65 -10.15
C GLY A 221 10.51 -24.82 -11.06
N PHE A 222 9.52 -25.47 -11.65
CA PHE A 222 9.70 -26.53 -12.63
C PHE A 222 8.95 -26.18 -13.92
N ILE A 223 9.56 -26.49 -15.07
CA ILE A 223 8.99 -26.25 -16.40
C ILE A 223 8.70 -27.61 -17.02
N LYS A 224 7.43 -28.02 -16.95
CA LYS A 224 6.97 -29.35 -17.34
C LYS A 224 7.16 -29.64 -18.83
N GLU A 225 6.99 -28.65 -19.70
CA GLU A 225 7.09 -28.79 -21.16
C GLU A 225 8.48 -29.16 -21.66
N ILE A 226 9.51 -28.90 -20.85
CA ILE A 226 10.90 -29.26 -21.14
C ILE A 226 11.52 -30.18 -20.08
N ASN A 227 10.76 -30.59 -19.06
CA ASN A 227 11.22 -31.39 -17.90
C ASN A 227 12.47 -30.80 -17.21
N LYS A 228 12.55 -29.48 -17.03
CA LYS A 228 13.71 -28.81 -16.39
C LYS A 228 13.32 -27.91 -15.22
N TRP A 229 14.24 -27.81 -14.26
CA TRP A 229 14.12 -26.84 -13.16
C TRP A 229 14.46 -25.44 -13.67
N ILE A 230 13.70 -24.44 -13.23
CA ILE A 230 14.06 -23.03 -13.34
C ILE A 230 14.52 -22.54 -11.96
N ILE A 231 15.81 -22.28 -11.84
CA ILE A 231 16.48 -21.94 -10.60
C ILE A 231 17.04 -20.54 -10.74
N SER A 232 16.70 -19.67 -9.79
CA SER A 232 16.78 -18.23 -10.01
C SER A 232 17.32 -17.47 -8.83
N SER A 233 18.11 -16.45 -9.15
CA SER A 233 18.33 -15.31 -8.26
C SER A 233 17.30 -14.20 -8.58
N LYS A 234 17.24 -13.17 -7.73
CA LYS A 234 16.38 -11.99 -7.87
C LYS A 234 16.12 -11.44 -9.30
N ASN A 235 17.13 -11.45 -10.18
CA ASN A 235 17.03 -10.82 -11.51
C ASN A 235 17.44 -11.76 -12.66
N CYS A 236 17.72 -13.04 -12.40
CA CYS A 236 18.35 -13.92 -13.38
C CYS A 236 17.95 -15.37 -13.18
N SER A 237 17.50 -16.03 -14.26
CA SER A 237 17.06 -17.42 -14.30
C SER A 237 18.10 -18.30 -14.96
N LEU A 238 18.41 -19.41 -14.32
CA LEU A 238 19.12 -20.54 -14.91
C LEU A 238 18.11 -21.67 -15.12
N VAL A 239 18.15 -22.33 -16.27
CA VAL A 239 17.37 -23.56 -16.51
C VAL A 239 18.35 -24.72 -16.63
N ALA A 240 18.07 -25.78 -15.90
CA ALA A 240 18.90 -26.98 -15.83
C ALA A 240 18.06 -28.20 -15.42
N GLU A 241 18.38 -29.35 -16.00
CA GLU A 241 17.86 -30.65 -15.56
C GLU A 241 18.63 -31.20 -14.36
N ASN A 242 19.94 -30.97 -14.34
CA ASN A 242 20.88 -31.50 -13.35
C ASN A 242 22.06 -30.54 -13.08
N GLU A 243 22.92 -30.91 -12.14
CA GLU A 243 24.09 -30.11 -11.71
C GLU A 243 25.13 -29.90 -12.82
N GLU A 244 25.24 -30.79 -13.80
CA GLU A 244 26.19 -30.65 -14.91
C GLU A 244 25.77 -29.56 -15.88
N GLU A 245 24.47 -29.44 -16.16
CA GLU A 245 23.93 -28.36 -16.98
C GLU A 245 24.17 -26.98 -16.35
N VAL A 246 24.17 -26.87 -15.02
CA VAL A 246 24.50 -25.62 -14.30
C VAL A 246 25.89 -25.11 -14.71
N ARG A 247 26.86 -26.00 -14.92
CA ARG A 247 28.24 -25.67 -15.29
C ARG A 247 28.38 -25.16 -16.74
N ARG A 248 27.40 -25.46 -17.61
CA ARG A 248 27.39 -24.99 -19.02
C ARG A 248 27.09 -23.50 -19.14
N HIS A 249 26.42 -22.89 -18.16
CA HIS A 249 26.11 -21.46 -18.12
C HIS A 249 27.38 -20.64 -17.80
N LYS A 250 28.11 -20.16 -18.80
CA LYS A 250 29.41 -19.48 -18.57
C LYS A 250 29.31 -18.02 -18.08
N ASP A 251 28.21 -17.31 -18.34
CA ASP A 251 28.05 -15.88 -18.00
C ASP A 251 28.01 -15.63 -16.47
N ASP A 252 28.73 -14.59 -16.03
CA ASP A 252 28.81 -14.10 -14.65
C ASP A 252 27.45 -13.68 -14.07
N ARG A 253 26.48 -13.29 -14.91
CA ARG A 253 25.12 -12.92 -14.46
C ARG A 253 24.42 -14.03 -13.69
N TYR A 254 24.80 -15.30 -13.94
CA TYR A 254 24.21 -16.46 -13.31
C TYR A 254 24.88 -16.85 -11.99
N ASN A 255 25.90 -16.12 -11.51
CA ASN A 255 26.73 -16.57 -10.37
C ASN A 255 25.91 -16.94 -9.11
N PHE A 256 24.93 -16.13 -8.70
CA PHE A 256 24.02 -16.52 -7.61
C PHE A 256 23.07 -17.67 -7.98
N ALA A 257 22.51 -17.67 -9.20
CA ALA A 257 21.63 -18.74 -9.66
C ALA A 257 22.33 -20.11 -9.71
N LYS A 258 23.64 -20.14 -10.04
CA LYS A 258 24.50 -21.34 -9.98
C LYS A 258 24.67 -21.85 -8.55
N LEU A 259 25.01 -20.97 -7.61
CA LEU A 259 25.19 -21.34 -6.19
C LEU A 259 23.89 -21.91 -5.60
N ILE A 260 22.75 -21.27 -5.90
CA ILE A 260 21.41 -21.76 -5.53
C ILE A 260 21.15 -23.13 -6.19
N ALA A 261 21.49 -23.31 -7.47
CA ALA A 261 21.25 -24.55 -8.19
C ALA A 261 22.08 -25.73 -7.66
N VAL A 262 23.34 -25.51 -7.28
CA VAL A 262 24.18 -26.56 -6.66
C VAL A 262 23.55 -27.06 -5.36
N GLU A 263 23.14 -26.16 -4.46
CA GLU A 263 22.47 -26.56 -3.21
C GLU A 263 21.07 -27.17 -3.46
N TRP A 264 20.34 -26.71 -4.48
CA TRP A 264 19.04 -27.29 -4.85
C TRP A 264 19.19 -28.72 -5.38
N PHE A 265 20.15 -28.98 -6.26
CA PHE A 265 20.43 -30.35 -6.73
C PHE A 265 21.00 -31.25 -5.64
N LYS A 266 21.72 -30.70 -4.66
CA LYS A 266 22.14 -31.41 -3.45
C LYS A 266 20.96 -31.80 -2.55
N TYR A 267 19.95 -30.92 -2.41
CA TYR A 267 18.68 -31.27 -1.76
C TYR A 267 17.93 -32.36 -2.55
N LEU A 268 17.79 -32.22 -3.88
CA LEU A 268 17.06 -33.19 -4.71
C LEU A 268 17.66 -34.60 -4.67
N LYS A 269 18.99 -34.75 -4.53
CA LYS A 269 19.66 -36.06 -4.35
C LYS A 269 19.19 -36.80 -3.09
N ASN A 270 18.66 -36.09 -2.10
CA ASN A 270 18.15 -36.64 -0.83
C ASN A 270 16.61 -36.63 -0.74
N CYS A 271 15.91 -36.14 -1.77
CA CYS A 271 14.45 -36.07 -1.80
C CYS A 271 13.88 -37.38 -2.36
N SER A 272 13.05 -38.10 -1.61
CA SER A 272 12.50 -39.39 -2.04
C SER A 272 11.47 -39.27 -3.18
N ASN A 273 10.72 -38.16 -3.23
CA ASN A 273 9.53 -38.01 -4.06
C ASN A 273 9.70 -36.89 -5.12
N VAL A 274 10.84 -36.82 -5.81
CA VAL A 274 11.15 -35.75 -6.79
C VAL A 274 10.08 -35.60 -7.87
N GLU A 275 9.53 -36.70 -8.39
CA GLU A 275 8.46 -36.66 -9.41
C GLU A 275 7.09 -36.23 -8.86
N GLU A 276 6.86 -36.34 -7.56
CA GLU A 276 5.69 -35.75 -6.90
C GLU A 276 5.89 -34.24 -6.72
N LEU A 277 7.06 -33.84 -6.20
CA LEU A 277 7.46 -32.44 -6.04
C LEU A 277 7.37 -31.67 -7.37
N LYS A 278 7.82 -32.27 -8.49
CA LYS A 278 7.69 -31.71 -9.84
C LYS A 278 6.24 -31.46 -10.29
N ARG A 279 5.29 -32.30 -9.87
CA ARG A 279 3.86 -32.09 -10.17
C ARG A 279 3.27 -31.00 -9.27
N ASP A 280 3.55 -31.04 -7.97
CA ASP A 280 2.94 -30.12 -7.02
C ASP A 280 3.49 -28.69 -7.17
N ILE A 281 4.74 -28.52 -7.61
CA ILE A 281 5.35 -27.23 -7.96
C ILE A 281 4.96 -26.72 -9.37
N ASP A 282 4.28 -27.52 -10.19
CA ASP A 282 3.88 -27.13 -11.55
C ASP A 282 3.00 -25.86 -11.50
N GLY A 283 3.32 -24.90 -12.38
CA GLY A 283 2.73 -23.55 -12.37
C GLY A 283 3.09 -22.66 -11.17
N LYS A 284 4.03 -23.06 -10.28
CA LYS A 284 4.38 -22.31 -9.05
C LYS A 284 5.87 -21.97 -8.95
N SER A 285 6.16 -20.96 -8.15
CA SER A 285 7.52 -20.54 -7.76
C SER A 285 7.68 -20.61 -6.23
N LEU A 286 8.58 -21.46 -5.73
CA LEU A 286 9.02 -21.45 -4.34
C LEU A 286 9.97 -20.28 -4.12
N ILE A 287 9.76 -19.48 -3.08
CA ILE A 287 10.52 -18.26 -2.78
C ILE A 287 11.28 -18.41 -1.45
N GLY A 288 12.55 -18.02 -1.43
CA GLY A 288 13.42 -18.10 -0.25
C GLY A 288 14.59 -17.11 -0.24
N GLU A 289 15.51 -17.32 0.71
CA GLU A 289 16.86 -16.75 0.69
C GLU A 289 17.93 -17.86 0.71
N TYR A 290 19.01 -17.65 -0.07
CA TYR A 290 20.28 -18.37 0.02
C TYR A 290 21.16 -17.67 1.06
N ILE A 291 21.52 -18.40 2.12
CA ILE A 291 22.19 -17.86 3.32
C ILE A 291 23.52 -18.58 3.60
N GLY A 292 24.35 -17.97 4.47
CA GLY A 292 25.52 -18.61 5.09
C GLY A 292 26.76 -18.79 4.23
N ASN A 293 26.75 -18.39 2.96
CA ASN A 293 27.96 -18.29 2.17
C ASN A 293 28.78 -17.06 2.62
N GLU A 294 29.99 -17.27 3.16
CA GLU A 294 30.80 -16.21 3.76
C GLU A 294 31.17 -15.08 2.79
N ASP A 295 31.48 -15.39 1.52
CA ASP A 295 31.82 -14.40 0.48
C ASP A 295 30.66 -13.42 0.19
N PHE A 296 29.43 -13.88 0.41
CA PHE A 296 28.20 -13.16 0.11
C PHE A 296 27.34 -12.90 1.36
N MET A 297 27.88 -13.08 2.57
CA MET A 297 27.18 -12.88 3.83
C MET A 297 26.81 -11.39 4.01
N HIS A 298 25.60 -11.13 4.52
CA HIS A 298 25.05 -9.77 4.63
C HIS A 298 25.40 -9.09 5.97
N ILE A 299 24.49 -9.13 6.95
CA ILE A 299 24.63 -8.51 8.28
C ILE A 299 24.22 -9.50 9.38
N VAL A 300 23.32 -10.43 9.09
CA VAL A 300 23.05 -11.58 9.98
C VAL A 300 24.05 -12.68 9.64
N LYS A 301 24.74 -13.21 10.65
CA LYS A 301 25.62 -14.37 10.50
C LYS A 301 24.79 -15.65 10.49
N TYR A 302 25.13 -16.57 9.58
CA TYR A 302 24.61 -17.92 9.53
C TYR A 302 25.78 -18.91 9.59
N ASN A 303 25.57 -20.08 10.20
CA ASN A 303 26.65 -21.04 10.48
C ASN A 303 26.86 -22.06 9.35
N GLU A 304 25.92 -22.16 8.41
CA GLU A 304 25.91 -23.14 7.31
C GLU A 304 25.30 -22.52 6.05
N ILE A 305 25.73 -23.01 4.88
CA ILE A 305 25.10 -22.68 3.60
C ILE A 305 23.75 -23.41 3.51
N ALA A 306 22.67 -22.65 3.28
CA ALA A 306 21.31 -23.17 3.33
C ALA A 306 20.35 -22.44 2.37
N LEU A 307 19.26 -23.14 1.99
CA LEU A 307 18.15 -22.61 1.19
C LEU A 307 16.91 -22.52 2.09
N LYS A 308 16.65 -21.34 2.68
CA LYS A 308 15.47 -21.14 3.54
C LYS A 308 14.29 -20.59 2.74
N PHE A 309 13.24 -21.38 2.58
CA PHE A 309 12.00 -20.98 1.89
C PHE A 309 10.98 -20.33 2.85
N TYR A 310 10.12 -19.46 2.32
CA TYR A 310 9.15 -18.70 3.12
C TYR A 310 7.80 -18.40 2.46
N ALA A 311 7.66 -18.61 1.14
CA ALA A 311 6.39 -18.44 0.43
C ALA A 311 6.38 -19.21 -0.89
N ILE A 312 5.17 -19.54 -1.38
CA ILE A 312 4.97 -20.08 -2.73
C ILE A 312 4.09 -19.11 -3.52
N VAL A 313 4.47 -18.82 -4.77
CA VAL A 313 3.74 -17.94 -5.68
C VAL A 313 3.18 -18.77 -6.82
N ASP A 314 1.87 -18.83 -6.94
CA ASP A 314 1.22 -19.26 -8.18
C ASP A 314 1.57 -18.26 -9.29
N ASN A 315 2.16 -18.77 -10.37
CA ASN A 315 2.62 -17.97 -11.50
C ASN A 315 1.44 -17.31 -12.24
N ASN A 316 0.24 -17.89 -12.18
CA ASN A 316 -0.96 -17.37 -12.83
C ASN A 316 -1.80 -16.45 -11.92
N SER A 317 -1.54 -16.41 -10.61
CA SER A 317 -2.31 -15.61 -9.65
C SER A 317 -1.94 -14.11 -9.62
N CYS A 318 -2.97 -13.28 -9.44
CA CYS A 318 -2.82 -11.85 -9.16
C CYS A 318 -2.42 -11.54 -7.69
N PHE A 319 -2.53 -12.53 -6.80
CA PHE A 319 -2.21 -12.36 -5.38
C PHE A 319 -0.69 -12.36 -5.12
N PRO A 320 -0.21 -11.87 -3.96
CA PRO A 320 1.20 -11.85 -3.63
C PRO A 320 1.86 -13.23 -3.67
N CYS A 321 1.17 -14.21 -3.08
CA CYS A 321 1.52 -15.62 -2.92
C CYS A 321 0.24 -16.42 -2.66
N ILE A 322 0.33 -17.76 -2.55
CA ILE A 322 -0.74 -18.59 -2.00
C ILE A 322 -0.89 -18.36 -0.48
N PRO A 323 -1.92 -18.87 0.21
CA PRO A 323 -2.01 -18.86 1.67
C PRO A 323 -0.74 -19.37 2.38
N THR A 324 -0.40 -18.76 3.51
CA THR A 324 0.85 -19.06 4.22
C THR A 324 0.87 -20.49 4.77
N ILE A 325 -0.27 -20.98 5.27
CA ILE A 325 -0.40 -22.35 5.81
C ILE A 325 -0.25 -23.41 4.70
N GLU A 326 -0.83 -23.17 3.52
CA GLU A 326 -0.62 -24.01 2.33
C GLU A 326 0.86 -24.08 1.94
N SER A 327 1.54 -22.92 1.93
CA SER A 327 2.98 -22.84 1.62
C SER A 327 3.82 -23.67 2.60
N PHE A 328 3.54 -23.57 3.90
CA PHE A 328 4.31 -24.29 4.94
C PHE A 328 3.98 -25.78 4.99
N TYR A 329 2.72 -26.16 4.78
CA TYR A 329 2.36 -27.57 4.56
C TYR A 329 3.15 -28.18 3.41
N PHE A 330 3.20 -27.52 2.24
CA PHE A 330 4.00 -27.97 1.10
C PHE A 330 5.48 -28.13 1.46
N PHE A 331 6.08 -27.16 2.15
CA PHE A 331 7.50 -27.27 2.54
C PHE A 331 7.74 -28.44 3.50
N HIS A 332 6.82 -28.70 4.44
CA HIS A 332 6.95 -29.80 5.39
C HIS A 332 6.68 -31.17 4.73
N LYS A 333 5.73 -31.27 3.80
CA LYS A 333 5.47 -32.47 2.96
C LYS A 333 6.74 -32.96 2.26
N TYR A 334 7.58 -32.04 1.80
CA TYR A 334 8.81 -32.34 1.06
C TYR A 334 10.11 -32.21 1.88
N ASN A 335 10.04 -31.99 3.21
CA ASN A 335 11.20 -31.72 4.06
C ASN A 335 12.12 -30.58 3.54
N ILE A 336 11.51 -29.55 2.96
CA ILE A 336 12.18 -28.34 2.50
C ILE A 336 12.45 -27.44 3.72
N GLN A 337 13.68 -26.94 3.84
CA GLN A 337 14.07 -26.06 4.95
C GLN A 337 13.34 -24.71 4.85
N THR A 338 12.62 -24.35 5.92
CA THR A 338 11.85 -23.10 6.00
C THR A 338 12.51 -22.06 6.91
N VAL A 339 12.08 -20.81 6.77
CA VAL A 339 12.14 -19.83 7.86
C VAL A 339 11.22 -20.24 9.02
N ASN A 340 11.39 -19.62 10.20
CA ASN A 340 10.41 -19.76 11.28
C ASN A 340 9.12 -18.97 10.96
N ILE A 341 7.97 -19.50 11.37
CA ILE A 341 6.63 -18.91 11.21
C ILE A 341 5.85 -18.94 12.52
N THR A 342 5.06 -17.90 12.79
CA THR A 342 4.08 -17.86 13.88
C THR A 342 2.79 -17.16 13.42
N LYS A 343 1.64 -17.54 13.99
CA LYS A 343 0.39 -16.78 13.86
C LYS A 343 0.34 -15.72 14.95
N ILE A 344 0.06 -14.47 14.57
CA ILE A 344 -0.05 -13.32 15.49
C ILE A 344 -1.47 -13.14 15.99
N GLY A 345 -2.46 -13.55 15.19
CA GLY A 345 -3.86 -13.56 15.56
C GLY A 345 -4.79 -13.47 14.36
N SER A 346 -6.08 -13.60 14.67
CA SER A 346 -7.20 -13.44 13.73
C SER A 346 -8.02 -12.22 14.16
N PHE A 347 -8.28 -11.31 13.22
CA PHE A 347 -8.83 -9.99 13.50
C PHE A 347 -10.09 -9.74 12.66
N GLN A 348 -11.17 -9.33 13.32
CA GLN A 348 -12.42 -8.88 12.68
C GLN A 348 -12.60 -7.34 12.76
N LYS A 349 -11.72 -6.64 13.49
CA LYS A 349 -11.81 -5.19 13.73
C LYS A 349 -10.47 -4.51 13.43
N ILE A 350 -10.51 -3.42 12.65
CA ILE A 350 -9.32 -2.63 12.26
C ILE A 350 -8.58 -2.10 13.49
N SER A 351 -9.32 -1.65 14.52
CA SER A 351 -8.73 -1.14 15.78
C SER A 351 -7.88 -2.19 16.49
N THR A 352 -8.40 -3.41 16.67
CA THR A 352 -7.68 -4.53 17.30
C THR A 352 -6.46 -4.95 16.48
N LEU A 353 -6.59 -5.04 15.15
CA LEU A 353 -5.46 -5.30 14.25
C LEU A 353 -4.36 -4.25 14.45
N TYR A 354 -4.70 -2.97 14.47
CA TYR A 354 -3.72 -1.89 14.54
C TYR A 354 -3.07 -1.70 15.90
N SER A 355 -3.79 -1.94 17.01
CA SER A 355 -3.16 -2.03 18.33
C SER A 355 -2.13 -3.17 18.39
N THR A 356 -2.47 -4.35 17.87
CA THR A 356 -1.57 -5.50 17.89
C THR A 356 -0.36 -5.30 16.99
N LEU A 357 -0.55 -4.81 15.76
CA LEU A 357 0.55 -4.45 14.87
C LEU A 357 1.45 -3.36 15.45
N LYS A 358 0.92 -2.43 16.26
CA LYS A 358 1.71 -1.39 16.92
C LYS A 358 2.62 -1.98 17.99
N THR A 359 2.09 -2.85 18.85
CA THR A 359 2.88 -3.57 19.86
C THR A 359 3.96 -4.42 19.19
N LEU A 360 3.59 -5.19 18.17
CA LEU A 360 4.53 -6.02 17.41
C LEU A 360 5.61 -5.18 16.71
N PHE A 361 5.26 -4.01 16.16
CA PHE A 361 6.23 -3.11 15.54
C PHE A 361 7.30 -2.65 16.54
N ILE A 362 6.90 -2.28 17.75
CA ILE A 362 7.83 -1.85 18.80
C ILE A 362 8.70 -3.05 19.22
N GLN A 363 8.08 -4.19 19.57
CA GLN A 363 8.77 -5.41 19.98
C GLN A 363 9.86 -5.84 18.98
N ILE A 364 9.53 -5.94 17.68
CA ILE A 364 10.51 -6.33 16.64
C ILE A 364 11.53 -5.22 16.37
N SER A 365 11.17 -3.94 16.54
CA SER A 365 12.14 -2.85 16.36
C SER A 365 13.19 -2.84 17.48
N GLU A 366 12.81 -3.14 18.72
CA GLU A 366 13.68 -3.08 19.90
C GLU A 366 14.46 -4.38 20.18
N GLN A 367 14.29 -5.42 19.35
CA GLN A 367 15.13 -6.62 19.39
C GLN A 367 16.56 -6.37 18.91
N ASP A 368 17.52 -7.05 19.54
CA ASP A 368 18.89 -7.14 19.06
C ASP A 368 18.99 -7.97 17.76
N LEU A 369 20.12 -7.83 17.07
CA LEU A 369 20.42 -8.51 15.80
C LEU A 369 20.55 -10.04 15.92
N ALA A 370 20.90 -10.57 17.10
CA ALA A 370 21.06 -12.01 17.32
C ALA A 370 19.71 -12.70 17.53
N GLN A 371 18.77 -12.05 18.22
CA GLN A 371 17.41 -12.53 18.47
C GLN A 371 16.47 -12.24 17.28
N GLY A 372 16.47 -10.99 16.79
CA GLY A 372 15.52 -10.52 15.77
C GLY A 372 16.04 -10.60 14.33
N GLY A 373 17.33 -10.84 14.10
CA GLY A 373 17.93 -10.88 12.76
C GLY A 373 17.73 -9.55 12.00
N GLU A 374 17.43 -9.63 10.69
CA GLU A 374 17.00 -8.43 9.94
C GLU A 374 15.61 -7.94 10.39
N GLY A 375 14.80 -8.80 11.01
CA GLY A 375 13.43 -8.54 11.45
C GLY A 375 12.46 -9.59 10.89
N THR A 376 11.28 -9.15 10.46
CA THR A 376 10.18 -10.06 10.10
C THR A 376 9.37 -9.59 8.89
N VAL A 377 8.76 -10.56 8.18
CA VAL A 377 7.74 -10.32 7.15
C VAL A 377 6.37 -10.65 7.75
N LEU A 378 5.40 -9.79 7.52
CA LEU A 378 4.00 -10.01 7.90
C LEU A 378 3.16 -10.31 6.67
N TYR A 379 2.39 -11.40 6.74
CA TYR A 379 1.44 -11.84 5.72
C TYR A 379 0.03 -11.56 6.23
N PHE A 380 -0.75 -10.80 5.45
CA PHE A 380 -2.17 -10.57 5.71
C PHE A 380 -2.98 -11.52 4.84
N VAL A 381 -3.63 -12.49 5.48
CA VAL A 381 -4.47 -13.49 4.84
C VAL A 381 -5.92 -13.16 5.16
N SER A 382 -6.77 -13.01 4.14
CA SER A 382 -8.20 -12.90 4.34
C SER A 382 -8.79 -14.30 4.42
N ASN A 383 -9.54 -14.57 5.49
CA ASN A 383 -10.25 -15.83 5.70
C ASN A 383 -11.76 -15.56 5.64
N SER A 384 -12.47 -16.35 4.81
CA SER A 384 -13.94 -16.31 4.70
C SER A 384 -14.66 -17.07 5.81
N PHE A 385 -14.03 -18.06 6.45
CA PHE A 385 -14.61 -18.97 7.45
C PHE A 385 -13.67 -19.15 8.65
N PRO A 386 -13.66 -18.20 9.60
CA PRO A 386 -12.71 -18.19 10.73
C PRO A 386 -13.03 -19.19 11.85
N ASP A 387 -14.30 -19.60 12.00
CA ASP A 387 -14.80 -20.23 13.23
C ASP A 387 -14.74 -21.77 13.21
N PHE A 388 -14.03 -22.37 12.25
CA PHE A 388 -13.87 -23.82 12.16
C PHE A 388 -12.73 -24.29 13.08
N SER A 389 -13.05 -24.93 14.21
CA SER A 389 -12.09 -25.40 15.21
C SER A 389 -11.01 -26.33 14.62
N LEU A 390 -11.41 -27.23 13.72
CA LEU A 390 -10.51 -28.15 13.00
C LEU A 390 -9.40 -27.41 12.23
N PHE A 391 -9.65 -26.18 11.75
CA PHE A 391 -8.62 -25.39 11.07
C PHE A 391 -7.56 -24.90 12.06
N GLN A 392 -7.93 -24.55 13.29
CA GLN A 392 -6.99 -24.06 14.31
C GLN A 392 -6.04 -25.17 14.78
N GLU A 393 -6.55 -26.40 14.93
CA GLU A 393 -5.73 -27.57 15.23
C GLU A 393 -4.79 -27.91 14.06
N THR A 394 -5.33 -28.00 12.84
CA THR A 394 -4.55 -28.31 11.63
C THR A 394 -3.46 -27.28 11.37
N GLU A 395 -3.78 -26.00 11.55
CA GLU A 395 -2.83 -24.89 11.48
C GLU A 395 -1.74 -25.02 12.55
N SER A 396 -2.10 -25.34 13.79
CA SER A 396 -1.14 -25.55 14.89
C SER A 396 -0.21 -26.75 14.62
N ASN A 397 -0.73 -27.83 14.03
CA ASN A 397 0.03 -28.99 13.61
C ASN A 397 1.03 -28.64 12.50
N ILE A 398 0.62 -27.86 11.49
CA ILE A 398 1.51 -27.39 10.41
C ILE A 398 2.59 -26.45 10.97
N LEU A 399 2.22 -25.47 11.81
CA LEU A 399 3.16 -24.53 12.43
C LEU A 399 4.16 -25.22 13.37
N SER A 400 3.77 -26.33 14.00
CA SER A 400 4.65 -27.15 14.86
C SER A 400 5.40 -28.27 14.11
N LYS A 401 5.21 -28.38 12.78
CA LYS A 401 5.80 -29.42 11.89
C LYS A 401 5.34 -30.86 12.16
N ASN A 402 4.22 -31.03 12.87
CA ASN A 402 3.63 -32.34 13.18
C ASN A 402 2.60 -32.73 12.11
N LEU A 403 3.06 -33.26 10.98
CA LEU A 403 2.16 -33.70 9.91
C LEU A 403 1.60 -35.10 10.15
N THR A 404 0.27 -35.24 10.12
CA THR A 404 -0.46 -36.52 9.99
C THR A 404 -1.02 -36.68 8.57
N LEU A 405 -1.34 -37.91 8.17
CA LEU A 405 -1.76 -38.23 6.79
C LEU A 405 -3.07 -37.53 6.37
N ASP A 406 -4.01 -37.31 7.29
CA ASP A 406 -5.33 -36.74 6.99
C ASP A 406 -5.33 -35.21 6.75
N ILE A 407 -4.18 -34.54 6.92
CA ILE A 407 -4.08 -33.07 6.84
C ILE A 407 -4.30 -32.54 5.42
N GLU A 408 -3.99 -33.30 4.35
CA GLU A 408 -4.01 -32.79 2.96
C GLU A 408 -5.40 -32.28 2.55
N ASN A 409 -6.46 -33.00 2.92
CA ASN A 409 -7.85 -32.59 2.65
C ASN A 409 -8.23 -31.31 3.41
N ILE A 410 -7.79 -31.18 4.66
CA ILE A 410 -8.10 -30.00 5.48
C ILE A 410 -7.31 -28.78 4.97
N VAL A 411 -6.04 -28.95 4.59
CA VAL A 411 -5.23 -27.89 3.96
C VAL A 411 -5.87 -27.41 2.67
N LYS A 412 -6.39 -28.32 1.83
CA LYS A 412 -7.13 -27.93 0.62
C LYS A 412 -8.33 -27.05 0.96
N ILE A 413 -9.16 -27.46 1.93
CA ILE A 413 -10.33 -26.68 2.37
C ILE A 413 -9.90 -25.31 2.95
N ILE A 414 -8.83 -25.26 3.75
CA ILE A 414 -8.26 -24.00 4.26
C ILE A 414 -7.83 -23.10 3.09
N SER A 415 -7.16 -23.66 2.09
CA SER A 415 -6.60 -22.94 0.94
C SER A 415 -7.68 -22.38 0.00
N GLU A 416 -8.80 -23.08 -0.15
CA GLU A 416 -9.98 -22.60 -0.89
C GLU A 416 -10.67 -21.41 -0.19
N ASN A 417 -10.48 -21.25 1.12
CA ASN A 417 -11.17 -20.26 1.96
C ASN A 417 -10.27 -19.11 2.47
N GLN A 418 -8.96 -19.30 2.42
CA GLN A 418 -7.93 -18.31 2.72
C GLN A 418 -7.39 -17.65 1.46
N GLN A 419 -6.97 -16.39 1.57
CA GLN A 419 -6.37 -15.66 0.46
C GLN A 419 -5.33 -14.66 0.97
N SER A 420 -4.06 -14.85 0.62
CA SER A 420 -3.01 -13.84 0.87
C SER A 420 -3.34 -12.56 0.10
N ILE A 421 -3.64 -11.46 0.80
CA ILE A 421 -4.10 -10.19 0.19
C ILE A 421 -3.06 -9.07 0.25
N SER A 422 -2.14 -9.11 1.20
CA SER A 422 -1.08 -8.09 1.35
C SER A 422 0.09 -8.60 2.16
N LEU A 423 1.23 -7.92 2.04
CA LEU A 423 2.49 -8.23 2.71
C LEU A 423 3.17 -6.92 3.17
N CYS A 424 3.79 -6.93 4.34
CA CYS A 424 4.74 -5.89 4.75
C CYS A 424 5.92 -6.49 5.50
N LYS A 425 6.88 -5.66 5.93
CA LYS A 425 7.99 -6.10 6.78
C LYS A 425 8.31 -5.08 7.87
N ILE A 426 8.78 -5.58 9.00
CA ILE A 426 9.36 -4.78 10.09
C ILE A 426 10.83 -5.18 10.15
N LYS A 427 11.73 -4.21 10.37
CA LYS A 427 13.16 -4.49 10.56
C LYS A 427 13.59 -4.12 11.97
N THR A 428 14.47 -4.90 12.57
CA THR A 428 15.11 -4.53 13.85
C THR A 428 15.82 -3.19 13.69
N LEU A 429 15.79 -2.38 14.75
CA LEU A 429 16.47 -1.08 14.75
C LEU A 429 17.98 -1.27 14.62
N GLU A 430 18.55 -2.27 15.30
CA GLU A 430 19.97 -2.62 15.21
C GLU A 430 20.40 -3.00 13.79
N TYR A 431 19.64 -3.84 13.06
CA TYR A 431 19.94 -4.12 11.65
C TYR A 431 19.93 -2.85 10.80
N ARG A 432 18.96 -1.95 11.01
CA ARG A 432 18.88 -0.68 10.26
C ARG A 432 20.10 0.21 10.54
N ILE A 433 20.64 0.17 11.76
CA ILE A 433 21.85 0.89 12.16
C ILE A 433 23.09 0.29 11.49
N PHE A 434 23.34 -1.02 11.62
CA PHE A 434 24.48 -1.68 10.96
C PHE A 434 24.44 -1.54 9.44
N ARG A 435 23.25 -1.60 8.84
CA ARG A 435 23.07 -1.34 7.42
C ARG A 435 23.46 0.09 7.05
N LYS A 436 23.11 1.10 7.87
CA LYS A 436 23.61 2.47 7.66
C LYS A 436 25.12 2.52 7.77
N ILE A 437 25.72 1.98 8.83
CA ILE A 437 27.19 1.94 9.02
C ILE A 437 27.87 1.37 7.76
N ARG A 438 27.45 0.19 7.29
CA ARG A 438 27.96 -0.46 6.08
C ARG A 438 27.90 0.43 4.84
N GLU A 439 26.75 1.06 4.56
CA GLU A 439 26.64 1.96 3.40
C GLU A 439 27.46 3.26 3.58
N LYS A 440 27.70 3.74 4.80
CA LYS A 440 28.54 4.93 5.08
C LYS A 440 30.02 4.61 4.84
N LEU A 441 30.52 3.50 5.40
CA LEU A 441 31.87 2.98 5.17
C LEU A 441 32.13 2.72 3.67
N LYS A 442 31.16 2.14 2.96
CA LYS A 442 31.22 1.96 1.50
C LYS A 442 31.33 3.29 0.73
N ASN A 443 30.71 4.36 1.23
CA ASN A 443 30.85 5.69 0.61
C ASN A 443 32.23 6.30 0.88
N MET A 444 32.83 6.08 2.07
CA MET A 444 34.20 6.53 2.37
C MET A 444 35.25 5.95 1.40
N THR A 445 35.10 4.71 0.93
CA THR A 445 36.03 4.11 -0.07
C THR A 445 36.09 4.84 -1.43
N ASN A 446 35.29 5.89 -1.63
CA ASN A 446 35.35 6.74 -2.81
C ASN A 446 35.97 8.12 -2.55
N ASP A 447 36.04 8.58 -1.29
CA ASP A 447 36.54 9.90 -0.92
C ASP A 447 36.81 10.01 0.60
N GLU A 448 38.06 9.89 1.00
CA GLU A 448 38.50 9.96 2.40
C GLU A 448 38.31 11.36 3.01
N THR A 449 38.41 12.43 2.19
CA THR A 449 38.27 13.83 2.64
C THR A 449 36.89 14.14 3.24
N LYS A 450 35.91 13.26 2.99
CA LYS A 450 34.52 13.40 3.45
C LYS A 450 34.22 12.65 4.75
N ASN A 451 35.17 11.98 5.41
CA ASN A 451 34.89 11.16 6.60
C ASN A 451 34.06 11.91 7.67
N ASN A 452 34.50 13.08 8.13
CA ASN A 452 33.79 13.88 9.14
C ASN A 452 32.34 14.23 8.71
N LYS A 453 32.14 14.53 7.42
CA LYS A 453 30.81 14.81 6.85
C LYS A 453 29.94 13.56 6.74
N ILE A 454 30.54 12.40 6.49
CA ILE A 454 29.86 11.10 6.46
C ILE A 454 29.47 10.67 7.89
N LYS A 455 30.35 10.84 8.88
CA LYS A 455 30.11 10.60 10.31
C LYS A 455 28.98 11.47 10.85
N ALA A 456 29.07 12.80 10.71
CA ALA A 456 27.99 13.71 11.16
C ALA A 456 26.63 13.38 10.50
N LYS A 457 26.64 12.94 9.23
CA LYS A 457 25.43 12.45 8.55
C LYS A 457 24.97 11.08 9.06
N PHE A 458 25.86 10.21 9.52
CA PHE A 458 25.50 8.95 10.18
C PHE A 458 24.85 9.22 11.54
N GLU A 459 25.45 10.05 12.39
CA GLU A 459 24.94 10.41 13.72
C GLU A 459 23.58 11.12 13.61
N SER A 460 23.40 12.05 12.67
CA SER A 460 22.11 12.69 12.40
C SER A 460 21.03 11.68 11.96
N GLU A 461 21.38 10.74 11.08
CA GLU A 461 20.47 9.67 10.66
C GLU A 461 20.19 8.64 11.78
N LEU A 462 21.14 8.39 12.68
CA LEU A 462 21.01 7.51 13.84
C LEU A 462 20.05 8.14 14.87
N ASN A 463 20.28 9.40 15.26
CA ASN A 463 19.38 10.15 16.14
C ASN A 463 17.94 10.21 15.60
N SER A 464 17.78 10.32 14.28
CA SER A 464 16.46 10.25 13.64
C SER A 464 15.84 8.85 13.61
N LEU A 465 16.63 7.77 13.66
CA LEU A 465 16.14 6.39 13.68
C LEU A 465 15.66 5.96 15.07
N ILE A 466 16.38 6.35 16.11
CA ILE A 466 16.17 5.89 17.49
C ILE A 466 15.08 6.66 18.23
N LYS A 467 14.60 7.78 17.67
CA LYS A 467 13.61 8.65 18.29
C LYS A 467 12.31 7.90 18.58
N GLY A 468 12.09 7.58 19.85
CA GLY A 468 10.89 6.87 20.33
C GLY A 468 11.04 5.35 20.43
N PHE A 469 12.26 4.82 20.39
CA PHE A 469 12.57 3.40 20.56
C PHE A 469 13.71 3.21 21.57
N ASN A 470 13.65 2.14 22.34
CA ASN A 470 14.79 1.66 23.11
C ASN A 470 15.82 1.03 22.16
N LEU A 471 17.09 1.38 22.34
CA LEU A 471 18.17 0.70 21.62
C LEU A 471 18.55 -0.61 22.34
N PRO A 472 18.85 -1.71 21.63
CA PRO A 472 19.37 -2.93 22.25
C PRO A 472 20.75 -2.78 22.91
N LYS A 473 21.50 -1.72 22.55
CA LYS A 473 22.84 -1.39 23.04
C LYS A 473 22.97 0.13 23.17
N LYS A 474 23.86 0.62 24.02
CA LYS A 474 24.06 2.07 24.22
C LYS A 474 24.43 2.77 22.90
N TYR A 475 24.02 4.02 22.73
CA TYR A 475 24.24 4.79 21.48
C TYR A 475 25.73 4.83 21.10
N GLU A 476 26.57 4.98 22.12
CA GLU A 476 28.02 5.05 22.09
C GLU A 476 28.65 3.77 21.50
N THR A 477 28.01 2.61 21.69
CA THR A 477 28.47 1.35 21.10
C THR A 477 28.42 1.42 19.58
N TYR A 478 27.39 2.01 18.99
CA TYR A 478 27.24 2.11 17.53
C TYR A 478 28.14 3.18 16.91
N THR A 479 28.42 4.29 17.62
CA THR A 479 29.35 5.32 17.15
C THR A 479 30.81 4.86 17.27
N ALA A 480 31.20 4.25 18.40
CA ALA A 480 32.52 3.64 18.55
C ALA A 480 32.76 2.52 17.51
N PHE A 481 31.74 1.72 17.22
CA PHE A 481 31.80 0.70 16.17
C PHE A 481 31.92 1.31 14.76
N TYR A 482 31.25 2.43 14.48
CA TYR A 482 31.46 3.17 13.24
C TYR A 482 32.90 3.66 13.13
N ASP A 483 33.43 4.31 14.16
CA ASP A 483 34.77 4.92 14.19
C ASP A 483 35.88 3.87 14.00
N LEU A 484 35.84 2.78 14.76
CA LEU A 484 36.80 1.67 14.66
C LEU A 484 36.92 1.12 13.22
N ASN A 485 35.81 1.09 12.48
CA ASN A 485 35.76 0.55 11.13
C ASN A 485 35.99 1.62 10.05
N ALA A 486 35.68 2.88 10.34
CA ALA A 486 36.09 4.04 9.55
C ALA A 486 37.63 4.12 9.49
N ASP A 487 38.30 3.99 10.63
CA ASP A 487 39.77 4.00 10.74
C ASP A 487 40.43 2.85 9.95
N LYS A 488 39.85 1.65 10.00
CA LYS A 488 40.32 0.49 9.20
C LYS A 488 40.18 0.74 7.70
N VAL A 489 39.09 1.38 7.26
CA VAL A 489 38.90 1.77 5.86
C VAL A 489 39.94 2.83 5.45
N SER A 490 40.16 3.86 6.26
CA SER A 490 41.17 4.89 6.00
C SER A 490 42.59 4.30 5.91
N LYS A 491 42.98 3.44 6.86
CA LYS A 491 44.29 2.75 6.81
C LYS A 491 44.50 1.92 5.54
N LYS A 492 43.46 1.21 5.07
CA LYS A 492 43.53 0.47 3.78
C LYS A 492 43.68 1.39 2.57
N LEU A 493 43.00 2.55 2.56
CA LEU A 493 43.14 3.55 1.50
C LEU A 493 44.55 4.16 1.49
N GLN A 494 45.10 4.49 2.66
CA GLN A 494 46.45 5.04 2.84
C GLN A 494 47.54 4.04 2.43
N ASN A 495 47.37 2.75 2.73
CA ASN A 495 48.25 1.67 2.30
C ASN A 495 48.20 1.39 0.78
N GLY A 496 47.41 2.13 0.01
CA GLY A 496 47.36 1.98 -1.45
C GLY A 496 46.61 0.73 -1.94
N GLU A 497 45.76 0.11 -1.11
CA GLU A 497 44.82 -0.96 -1.52
C GLU A 497 43.72 -0.39 -2.45
N LYS A 498 44.10 0.13 -3.62
CA LYS A 498 43.19 0.75 -4.59
C LYS A 498 42.32 -0.31 -5.26
N LYS A 499 41.03 -0.31 -4.89
CA LYS A 499 39.89 -0.84 -5.67
C LYS A 499 40.20 -2.09 -6.52
N THR A 500 40.54 -3.19 -5.84
CA THR A 500 40.13 -4.51 -6.36
C THR A 500 38.61 -4.50 -6.62
N LYS A 501 38.14 -5.30 -7.58
CA LYS A 501 36.79 -5.19 -8.18
C LYS A 501 35.69 -4.99 -7.11
N LYS A 502 34.74 -4.08 -7.39
CA LYS A 502 33.65 -3.57 -6.49
C LYS A 502 32.90 -4.59 -5.61
N GLY A 503 32.97 -5.90 -5.89
CA GLY A 503 32.37 -6.95 -5.07
C GLY A 503 33.19 -7.35 -3.83
N ALA A 504 34.52 -7.29 -3.88
CA ALA A 504 35.40 -7.80 -2.81
C ALA A 504 35.28 -7.03 -1.47
N LEU A 505 34.83 -5.77 -1.53
CA LEU A 505 34.59 -4.93 -0.35
C LEU A 505 33.28 -5.25 0.39
N SER A 506 32.33 -5.97 -0.21
CA SER A 506 31.08 -6.35 0.47
C SER A 506 31.30 -7.51 1.44
N GLY A 507 31.87 -8.63 0.97
CA GLY A 507 32.18 -9.80 1.82
C GLY A 507 33.18 -9.46 2.91
N ASN A 508 34.24 -8.68 2.59
CA ASN A 508 35.17 -8.21 3.63
C ASN A 508 34.49 -7.35 4.70
N MET A 509 33.40 -6.63 4.39
CA MET A 509 32.69 -5.85 5.40
C MET A 509 31.88 -6.73 6.36
N SER A 510 31.28 -7.84 5.93
CA SER A 510 30.61 -8.78 6.85
C SER A 510 31.63 -9.42 7.81
N ASN A 511 32.80 -9.83 7.31
CA ASN A 511 33.88 -10.36 8.14
C ASN A 511 34.40 -9.33 9.17
N ILE A 512 34.40 -8.04 8.81
CA ILE A 512 34.67 -6.94 9.75
C ILE A 512 33.54 -6.79 10.78
N LEU A 513 32.26 -6.94 10.39
CA LEU A 513 31.12 -6.91 11.33
C LEU A 513 31.11 -8.09 12.32
N HIS A 514 31.65 -9.24 11.93
CA HIS A 514 31.52 -10.50 12.67
C HIS A 514 32.81 -10.99 13.35
N SER A 515 33.94 -10.29 13.22
CA SER A 515 35.17 -10.65 13.94
C SER A 515 35.03 -10.41 15.45
N PRO A 516 35.31 -11.41 16.32
CA PRO A 516 35.25 -11.25 17.78
C PRO A 516 36.15 -10.14 18.31
N GLN A 517 37.24 -9.81 17.61
CA GLN A 517 38.18 -8.75 17.98
C GLN A 517 37.64 -7.33 17.73
N ASN A 518 36.46 -7.18 17.13
CA ASN A 518 35.90 -5.89 16.70
C ASN A 518 34.74 -5.38 17.57
N VAL A 519 34.36 -6.11 18.63
CA VAL A 519 33.45 -5.58 19.65
C VAL A 519 34.29 -4.84 20.69
N PRO A 520 34.15 -3.52 20.86
CA PRO A 520 34.83 -2.84 21.97
C PRO A 520 34.28 -3.40 23.29
N ILE A 521 35.18 -3.91 24.13
CA ILE A 521 34.85 -4.34 25.50
C ILE A 521 34.62 -3.08 26.34
N ILE A 522 33.40 -2.54 26.26
CA ILE A 522 32.93 -1.49 27.15
C ILE A 522 32.52 -2.18 28.44
N ILE A 523 33.38 -2.10 29.46
CA ILE A 523 33.07 -2.60 30.80
C ILE A 523 31.94 -1.73 31.37
N ASP A 524 30.74 -2.29 31.46
CA ASP A 524 29.56 -1.55 31.92
C ASP A 524 29.52 -1.50 33.45
N ALA A 525 29.92 -0.36 34.03
CA ALA A 525 29.82 -0.08 35.46
C ALA A 525 28.37 0.22 35.87
N SER A 526 27.49 -0.79 35.81
CA SER A 526 26.12 -0.71 36.30
C SER A 526 26.04 -1.12 37.78
N PRO A 527 25.43 -0.32 38.69
CA PRO A 527 25.37 -0.63 40.13
C PRO A 527 24.44 -1.78 40.52
N SER A 528 23.82 -2.49 39.58
CA SER A 528 22.64 -3.33 39.85
C SER A 528 22.73 -4.74 39.24
N ILE A 529 23.83 -5.44 39.49
CA ILE A 529 23.91 -6.91 39.33
C ILE A 529 24.52 -7.51 40.59
N LYS A 530 23.72 -8.27 41.36
CA LYS A 530 24.24 -9.17 42.40
C LYS A 530 24.92 -10.35 41.69
N TYR A 531 26.21 -10.21 41.39
CA TYR A 531 27.01 -11.35 40.99
C TYR A 531 27.13 -12.32 42.17
N ASN A 532 26.87 -13.60 41.90
CA ASN A 532 27.30 -14.67 42.78
C ASN A 532 28.82 -14.78 42.67
N TRP A 533 29.55 -14.08 43.56
CA TRP A 533 31.02 -14.04 43.54
C TRP A 533 31.68 -15.42 43.59
N LYS A 534 30.97 -16.45 44.07
CA LYS A 534 31.43 -17.85 44.07
C LYS A 534 31.45 -18.46 42.67
N GLU A 535 30.48 -18.13 41.81
CA GLU A 535 30.47 -18.57 40.41
C GLU A 535 31.45 -17.76 39.56
N LEU A 536 31.61 -16.46 39.84
CA LEU A 536 32.60 -15.63 39.15
C LEU A 536 34.04 -16.08 39.49
N ALA A 537 34.31 -16.45 40.75
CA ALA A 537 35.59 -17.03 41.16
C ALA A 537 35.87 -18.37 40.46
N ASN A 538 34.91 -19.31 40.47
CA ASN A 538 35.06 -20.60 39.80
C ASN A 538 35.26 -20.45 38.28
N GLY A 539 34.59 -19.48 37.63
CA GLY A 539 34.76 -19.18 36.21
C GLY A 539 36.14 -18.58 35.88
N LEU A 540 36.69 -17.73 36.75
CA LEU A 540 38.03 -17.16 36.59
C LEU A 540 39.13 -18.20 36.84
N GLU A 541 38.95 -19.10 37.81
CA GLU A 541 39.88 -20.20 38.08
C GLU A 541 39.95 -21.18 36.89
N TYR A 542 38.81 -21.49 36.25
CA TYR A 542 38.76 -22.33 35.05
C TYR A 542 39.49 -21.70 33.83
N ILE A 543 39.46 -20.38 33.69
CA ILE A 543 40.16 -19.64 32.62
C ILE A 543 41.67 -19.57 32.90
N LEU A 544 42.08 -19.38 34.15
CA LEU A 544 43.48 -19.29 34.56
C LEU A 544 44.21 -20.65 34.52
N CYS A 545 43.51 -21.78 34.73
CA CYS A 545 44.11 -23.11 34.65
C CYS A 545 44.39 -23.62 33.22
N ASN A 546 43.80 -23.02 32.18
CA ASN A 546 43.83 -23.57 30.81
C ASN A 546 44.72 -22.82 29.81
N THR A 547 45.43 -21.76 30.21
CA THR A 547 46.35 -21.02 29.32
C THR A 547 47.79 -21.54 29.37
N LYS A 548 48.01 -22.79 28.93
CA LYS A 548 49.35 -23.28 28.59
C LYS A 548 49.88 -22.64 27.30
N LYS A 549 50.52 -21.47 27.43
CA LYS A 549 51.65 -21.08 26.57
C LYS A 549 52.52 -20.03 27.26
N THR A 550 53.81 -20.34 27.32
CA THR A 550 54.88 -19.51 27.88
C THR A 550 55.07 -18.24 27.05
N ASP A 551 55.20 -17.08 27.71
CA ASP A 551 56.49 -16.37 27.76
C ASP A 551 56.47 -15.20 28.76
N ILE A 552 57.67 -14.70 29.07
CA ILE A 552 58.03 -14.00 30.30
C ILE A 552 57.73 -12.49 30.24
N LEU A 553 56.96 -11.98 31.21
CA LEU A 553 57.12 -10.61 31.75
C LEU A 553 56.79 -10.58 33.26
N LYS A 554 57.57 -9.81 34.03
CA LYS A 554 57.55 -9.83 35.51
C LYS A 554 56.48 -8.89 36.10
N PRO A 555 55.80 -9.25 37.20
CA PRO A 555 54.89 -8.36 37.90
C PRO A 555 55.67 -7.46 38.89
N ASN A 556 55.79 -6.17 38.59
CA ASN A 556 56.05 -5.09 39.55
C ASN A 556 55.87 -3.73 38.89
N ASN A 557 54.61 -3.26 38.78
CA ASN A 557 54.21 -1.85 38.61
C ASN A 557 52.68 -1.76 38.52
N LEU A 558 51.96 -1.92 39.64
CA LEU A 558 50.53 -1.55 39.71
C LEU A 558 50.05 -1.33 41.17
N TYR A 559 50.76 -0.51 41.96
CA TYR A 559 50.40 -0.26 43.37
C TYR A 559 50.32 1.21 43.79
N ASN A 560 50.30 2.17 42.84
CA ASN A 560 50.41 3.60 43.16
C ASN A 560 49.31 4.53 42.57
N GLU A 561 48.25 4.01 41.94
CA GLU A 561 47.24 4.87 41.26
C GLU A 561 45.76 4.62 41.61
N VAL A 562 45.45 4.12 42.81
CA VAL A 562 44.08 4.24 43.37
C VAL A 562 44.13 4.68 44.83
N ARG A 563 44.20 6.00 45.06
CA ARG A 563 43.91 6.60 46.36
C ARG A 563 43.01 7.84 46.21
N MET A 564 41.73 7.62 46.53
CA MET A 564 40.70 8.57 46.95
C MET A 564 40.30 9.72 46.00
N GLU A 565 39.00 9.78 45.66
CA GLU A 565 38.11 10.83 46.19
C GLU A 565 36.62 10.50 45.95
N SER A 566 35.87 10.21 47.02
CA SER A 566 34.44 10.56 47.15
C SER A 566 33.99 10.38 48.60
N ASN A 567 33.97 11.47 49.36
CA ASN A 567 33.31 11.50 50.67
C ASN A 567 31.81 11.70 50.47
N ASP A 568 31.02 10.62 50.48
CA ASP A 568 29.57 10.71 50.56
C ASP A 568 29.03 9.91 51.76
N TYR A 569 28.40 10.64 52.67
CA TYR A 569 27.90 10.17 53.96
C TYR A 569 26.49 9.54 53.83
N GLU A 570 25.78 9.76 52.73
CA GLU A 570 24.43 9.19 52.52
C GLU A 570 24.47 7.67 52.29
N SER A 571 25.60 7.13 51.80
CA SER A 571 25.76 5.70 51.52
C SER A 571 25.88 4.80 52.77
N GLN A 572 26.03 5.36 53.98
CA GLN A 572 26.20 4.57 55.21
C GLN A 572 24.91 4.41 56.04
N VAL A 573 23.86 5.21 55.78
CA VAL A 573 22.59 5.13 56.53
C VAL A 573 21.62 4.11 55.92
N ALA A 574 21.74 3.80 54.62
CA ALA A 574 20.89 2.84 53.93
C ALA A 574 21.17 1.36 54.28
N LEU A 575 22.21 1.07 55.07
CA LEU A 575 22.63 -0.30 55.40
C LEU A 575 21.86 -0.93 56.58
N TYR A 576 21.07 -0.15 57.34
CA TYR A 576 20.41 -0.58 58.58
C TYR A 576 18.88 -0.77 58.51
N VAL A 577 18.26 -0.68 57.33
CA VAL A 577 16.79 -0.83 57.16
C VAL A 577 16.39 -1.94 56.16
N LEU A 578 17.37 -2.71 55.65
CA LEU A 578 17.15 -3.80 54.68
C LEU A 578 17.83 -5.12 55.06
N LEU A 579 17.81 -5.43 56.36
CA LEU A 579 17.83 -6.82 56.85
C LEU A 579 16.48 -7.09 57.51
N GLY A 580 15.88 -8.22 57.16
CA GLY A 580 14.46 -8.48 57.41
C GLY A 580 14.12 -8.70 58.87
N TYR A 581 12.88 -8.35 59.22
CA TYR A 581 12.22 -8.94 60.38
C TYR A 581 11.62 -10.26 59.92
N ASP A 582 12.16 -11.36 60.44
CA ASP A 582 11.53 -12.68 60.42
C ASP A 582 10.86 -12.89 61.79
N GLU A 583 9.75 -13.62 61.85
CA GLU A 583 8.93 -13.75 63.06
C GLU A 583 9.46 -14.83 64.01
N GLU A 584 10.67 -14.68 64.56
CA GLU A 584 11.14 -15.46 65.73
C GLU A 584 12.45 -14.89 66.33
N MET A 585 12.38 -14.36 67.56
CA MET A 585 13.40 -14.36 68.64
C MET A 585 13.14 -13.21 69.64
N GLU A 586 12.93 -13.57 70.90
CA GLU A 586 12.96 -12.66 72.05
C GLU A 586 14.41 -12.38 72.50
N ASP A 587 14.57 -11.33 73.32
CA ASP A 587 15.75 -11.01 74.15
C ASP A 587 17.14 -10.83 73.51
N ILE A 588 17.70 -9.62 73.65
CA ILE A 588 18.71 -9.28 74.69
C ILE A 588 19.22 -7.84 74.46
N GLU A 589 19.14 -6.99 75.49
CA GLU A 589 19.87 -5.72 75.57
C GLU A 589 21.36 -5.95 75.92
N ALA A 590 22.30 -5.20 75.34
CA ALA A 590 23.51 -4.75 76.07
C ALA A 590 24.40 -3.70 75.33
N ASN A 591 24.80 -2.68 76.10
CA ASN A 591 26.10 -1.98 76.06
C ASN A 591 26.57 -1.17 74.83
N LYS A 592 26.14 0.10 74.84
CA LYS A 592 26.98 1.33 74.88
C LYS A 592 28.51 1.15 74.72
N SER A 593 29.14 1.98 73.87
CA SER A 593 30.06 3.05 74.32
C SER A 593 30.56 3.99 73.19
N ASN A 594 30.56 5.30 73.49
CA ASN A 594 31.46 6.40 73.06
C ASN A 594 31.83 6.60 71.55
N GLY A 595 31.83 7.81 70.97
CA GLY A 595 31.53 9.17 71.45
C GLY A 595 32.00 10.26 70.44
N TYR A 596 31.69 11.54 70.72
CA TYR A 596 32.12 12.77 69.97
C TYR A 596 31.52 13.02 68.55
N THR A 597 31.21 14.25 68.08
CA THR A 597 30.77 15.53 68.72
C THR A 597 30.03 16.43 67.69
N LYS A 598 29.21 17.38 68.14
CA LYS A 598 28.33 18.25 67.31
C LYS A 598 29.03 19.32 66.45
N LYS A 599 28.48 19.54 65.23
CA LYS A 599 28.12 20.82 64.55
C LYS A 599 27.47 20.53 63.17
N SER A 600 26.61 21.35 62.54
CA SER A 600 25.59 22.30 63.04
C SER A 600 24.71 22.86 61.88
N CYS A 601 23.38 22.66 61.94
CA CYS A 601 22.31 23.25 61.07
C CYS A 601 22.27 22.84 59.57
N PRO A 602 21.10 22.97 58.88
CA PRO A 602 19.72 23.26 59.34
C PRO A 602 18.72 22.10 59.06
N PRO A 603 17.49 22.11 59.63
CA PRO A 603 16.51 21.04 59.41
C PRO A 603 15.65 21.26 58.15
N VAL A 604 15.66 20.30 57.22
CA VAL A 604 14.66 20.22 56.14
C VAL A 604 13.47 19.40 56.65
N PHE A 605 12.29 20.03 56.72
CA PHE A 605 11.04 19.38 57.09
C PHE A 605 10.61 18.35 56.02
N LEU A 606 10.89 17.07 56.25
CA LEU A 606 10.25 15.98 55.52
C LEU A 606 8.84 15.76 56.08
N ASN A 607 7.83 16.19 55.33
CA ASN A 607 6.42 15.95 55.64
C ASN A 607 6.11 14.45 55.55
N CYS A 608 6.07 13.77 56.69
CA CYS A 608 5.47 12.44 56.79
C CYS A 608 3.98 12.53 56.44
N PHE A 609 3.61 12.10 55.23
CA PHE A 609 2.21 11.87 54.89
C PHE A 609 1.68 10.73 55.77
N SER A 610 0.83 11.08 56.75
CA SER A 610 0.18 10.07 57.57
C SER A 610 -0.64 9.12 56.69
N LYS A 611 -0.73 7.83 57.09
CA LYS A 611 -1.48 6.78 56.36
C LYS A 611 -2.90 7.23 55.96
N LYS A 612 -3.51 8.15 56.72
CA LYS A 612 -4.78 8.80 56.44
C LYS A 612 -4.79 9.56 55.10
N LYS A 613 -3.81 10.42 54.81
CA LYS A 613 -3.75 11.17 53.52
C LYS A 613 -3.54 10.26 52.32
N LEU A 614 -2.75 9.20 52.47
CA LEU A 614 -2.53 8.23 51.39
C LEU A 614 -3.83 7.48 51.06
N ARG A 615 -4.58 7.08 52.09
CA ARG A 615 -5.89 6.44 51.98
C ARG A 615 -6.95 7.36 51.35
N GLU A 616 -7.04 8.61 51.82
CA GLU A 616 -7.93 9.64 51.25
C GLU A 616 -7.63 9.92 49.77
N GLY A 617 -6.35 9.90 49.36
CA GLY A 617 -5.94 10.01 47.96
C GLY A 617 -6.38 8.82 47.11
N LEU A 618 -6.21 7.60 47.63
CA LEU A 618 -6.61 6.37 46.93
C LEU A 618 -8.13 6.25 46.77
N GLU A 619 -8.89 6.51 47.84
CA GLU A 619 -10.35 6.51 47.84
C GLU A 619 -10.93 7.55 46.86
N LYS A 620 -10.26 8.70 46.68
CA LYS A 620 -10.64 9.75 45.73
C LYS A 620 -10.47 9.33 44.26
N GLU A 621 -9.36 8.67 43.89
CA GLU A 621 -9.19 8.16 42.51
C GLU A 621 -10.10 6.96 42.22
N VAL A 622 -10.35 6.08 43.19
CA VAL A 622 -11.32 4.98 43.04
C VAL A 622 -12.74 5.54 42.79
N ARG A 623 -13.17 6.56 43.54
CA ARG A 623 -14.47 7.24 43.29
C ARG A 623 -14.56 7.82 41.87
N LYS A 624 -13.52 8.53 41.44
CA LYS A 624 -13.42 9.14 40.10
C LYS A 624 -13.45 8.10 38.98
N HIS A 625 -12.85 6.93 39.18
CA HIS A 625 -12.96 5.80 38.24
C HIS A 625 -14.40 5.27 38.13
N TYR A 626 -15.10 5.12 39.26
CA TYR A 626 -16.50 4.66 39.28
C TYR A 626 -17.47 5.67 38.64
N GLU A 627 -17.31 6.97 38.88
CA GLU A 627 -18.15 8.01 38.25
C GLU A 627 -17.97 8.06 36.74
N ASN A 628 -16.75 7.82 36.23
CA ASN A 628 -16.49 7.74 34.79
C ASN A 628 -17.16 6.51 34.16
N LYS A 629 -17.12 5.34 34.82
CA LYS A 629 -17.90 4.17 34.39
C LYS A 629 -19.41 4.44 34.39
N ARG A 630 -19.93 5.08 35.45
CA ARG A 630 -21.36 5.43 35.54
C ARG A 630 -21.81 6.34 34.39
N LYS A 631 -21.05 7.40 34.08
CA LYS A 631 -21.33 8.30 32.95
C LYS A 631 -21.28 7.58 31.60
N MET A 632 -20.40 6.60 31.43
CA MET A 632 -20.35 5.75 30.24
C MET A 632 -21.64 4.90 30.08
N PHE A 633 -22.16 4.33 31.17
CA PHE A 633 -23.44 3.60 31.16
C PHE A 633 -24.66 4.50 30.97
N GLU A 634 -24.67 5.70 31.55
CA GLU A 634 -25.75 6.69 31.33
C GLU A 634 -25.76 7.17 29.87
N ASN A 635 -24.60 7.34 29.22
CA ASN A 635 -24.51 7.64 27.79
C ASN A 635 -24.99 6.51 26.88
N LEU A 636 -24.79 5.24 27.27
CA LEU A 636 -25.31 4.07 26.52
C LEU A 636 -26.85 4.06 26.53
N ARG A 637 -27.48 4.33 27.67
CA ARG A 637 -28.95 4.46 27.80
C ARG A 637 -29.58 5.61 27.01
N VAL A 638 -28.80 6.62 26.62
CA VAL A 638 -29.30 7.70 25.74
C VAL A 638 -29.38 7.23 24.28
N SER A 639 -28.58 6.24 23.87
CA SER A 639 -28.55 5.75 22.48
C SER A 639 -29.76 4.89 22.10
N GLU A 640 -30.39 4.20 23.07
CA GLU A 640 -31.58 3.36 22.84
C GLU A 640 -32.81 4.16 22.40
N ARG A 641 -32.85 5.47 22.65
CA ARG A 641 -34.03 6.32 22.37
C ARG A 641 -34.18 6.80 20.92
N SER A 642 -33.27 6.46 20.00
CA SER A 642 -33.26 7.02 18.63
C SER A 642 -33.59 6.03 17.49
N CYS A 643 -33.65 4.72 17.75
CA CYS A 643 -34.00 3.72 16.73
C CYS A 643 -35.48 3.33 16.77
N LYS A 644 -36.36 4.12 16.14
CA LYS A 644 -37.69 3.64 15.72
C LYS A 644 -37.55 2.75 14.48
N ILE A 645 -37.21 1.48 14.69
CA ILE A 645 -37.20 0.46 13.63
C ILE A 645 -38.64 -0.07 13.48
N THR A 646 -39.42 0.55 12.61
CA THR A 646 -40.79 0.08 12.32
C THR A 646 -40.75 -1.11 11.35
N VAL A 647 -40.52 -2.32 11.87
CA VAL A 647 -40.63 -3.55 11.07
C VAL A 647 -42.11 -3.93 10.94
N LEU A 648 -42.66 -3.81 9.73
CA LEU A 648 -43.96 -4.38 9.32
C LEU A 648 -45.16 -4.08 10.25
N GLY A 649 -45.15 -2.92 10.93
CA GLY A 649 -46.29 -2.45 11.72
C GLY A 649 -46.55 -3.20 13.03
N ARG A 650 -45.58 -3.95 13.55
CA ARG A 650 -45.64 -4.59 14.87
C ARG A 650 -44.64 -3.99 15.84
N ASP A 651 -44.90 -4.15 17.14
CA ASP A 651 -43.99 -3.71 18.19
C ASP A 651 -42.76 -4.64 18.24
N ILE A 652 -41.58 -4.08 18.55
CA ILE A 652 -40.37 -4.86 18.82
C ILE A 652 -40.61 -5.82 20.00
N GLN A 653 -41.40 -5.39 21.00
CA GLN A 653 -41.72 -6.22 22.15
C GLN A 653 -42.58 -7.44 21.76
N GLU A 654 -43.55 -7.25 20.87
CA GLU A 654 -44.41 -8.32 20.31
C GLU A 654 -43.58 -9.30 19.44
N LEU A 655 -42.58 -8.80 18.70
CA LEU A 655 -41.64 -9.63 17.94
C LEU A 655 -40.74 -10.47 18.86
N CYS A 656 -40.23 -9.88 19.94
CA CYS A 656 -39.44 -10.57 20.96
C CYS A 656 -40.26 -11.64 21.70
N GLU A 657 -41.53 -11.37 22.01
CA GLU A 657 -42.45 -12.34 22.61
C GLU A 657 -42.78 -13.49 21.66
N MET A 658 -43.01 -13.22 20.37
CA MET A 658 -43.15 -14.27 19.34
C MET A 658 -41.89 -15.13 19.19
N LEU A 659 -40.71 -14.51 19.17
CA LEU A 659 -39.42 -15.22 19.07
C LEU A 659 -39.17 -16.08 20.30
N ASN A 660 -39.34 -15.53 21.50
CA ASN A 660 -39.20 -16.30 22.75
C ASN A 660 -40.19 -17.47 22.80
N LYS A 661 -41.44 -17.26 22.38
CA LYS A 661 -42.44 -18.33 22.32
C LYS A 661 -42.04 -19.45 21.36
N LYS A 662 -41.60 -19.11 20.13
CA LYS A 662 -41.09 -20.12 19.18
C LYS A 662 -39.83 -20.84 19.65
N VAL A 663 -38.90 -20.14 20.29
CA VAL A 663 -37.67 -20.73 20.85
C VAL A 663 -38.00 -21.72 21.98
N ILE A 664 -39.01 -21.42 22.80
CA ILE A 664 -39.51 -22.34 23.85
C ILE A 664 -40.26 -23.54 23.23
N GLU A 665 -41.03 -23.33 22.16
CA GLU A 665 -41.83 -24.39 21.51
C GLU A 665 -41.01 -25.35 20.64
N MET A 666 -39.83 -24.96 20.12
CA MET A 666 -39.11 -25.74 19.10
C MET A 666 -37.93 -26.59 19.61
N GLY A 667 -37.47 -26.43 20.86
CA GLY A 667 -36.51 -27.33 21.52
C GLY A 667 -35.06 -27.39 20.98
N GLU A 668 -34.84 -27.07 19.69
CA GLU A 668 -33.54 -27.15 19.01
C GLU A 668 -33.22 -25.84 18.28
N ILE A 669 -32.43 -24.98 18.92
CA ILE A 669 -32.02 -23.67 18.39
C ILE A 669 -31.21 -23.81 17.08
N ASP A 670 -30.46 -24.90 16.93
CA ASP A 670 -29.56 -25.11 15.79
C ASP A 670 -30.28 -25.36 14.45
N SER A 671 -31.54 -25.83 14.47
CA SER A 671 -32.32 -26.04 13.24
C SER A 671 -32.86 -24.71 12.68
N PHE A 672 -33.31 -23.80 13.56
CA PHE A 672 -33.88 -22.50 13.16
C PHE A 672 -32.83 -21.55 12.58
N LEU A 673 -31.57 -21.66 13.05
CA LEU A 673 -30.45 -20.87 12.51
C LEU A 673 -29.98 -21.33 11.11
N GLN A 674 -30.40 -22.51 10.64
CA GLN A 674 -30.00 -23.07 9.34
C GLN A 674 -30.89 -22.65 8.16
N SER A 675 -32.07 -22.03 8.41
CA SER A 675 -32.91 -21.45 7.37
C SER A 675 -32.81 -19.92 7.37
N PRO A 676 -31.96 -19.30 6.54
CA PRO A 676 -31.94 -17.84 6.40
C PRO A 676 -33.17 -17.38 5.60
N GLU A 677 -34.30 -17.20 6.28
CA GLU A 677 -35.38 -16.34 5.77
C GLU A 677 -34.83 -14.91 5.70
N THR A 678 -34.27 -14.56 4.55
CA THR A 678 -33.67 -13.25 4.30
C THR A 678 -34.70 -12.16 4.57
N ILE A 679 -34.52 -11.38 5.64
CA ILE A 679 -35.36 -10.22 5.93
C ILE A 679 -35.13 -9.20 4.82
N ILE A 680 -36.04 -9.16 3.83
CA ILE A 680 -35.96 -8.22 2.72
C ILE A 680 -36.34 -6.83 3.23
N ILE A 681 -35.34 -6.10 3.73
CA ILE A 681 -35.45 -4.67 4.03
C ILE A 681 -35.74 -3.94 2.71
N LYS A 682 -36.99 -3.49 2.53
CA LYS A 682 -37.38 -2.65 1.39
C LYS A 682 -36.70 -1.29 1.50
N LYS A 683 -35.54 -1.15 0.85
CA LYS A 683 -34.80 0.11 0.74
C LYS A 683 -35.67 1.19 0.09
N HIS A 684 -35.55 2.44 0.56
CA HIS A 684 -36.21 3.56 -0.11
C HIS A 684 -35.49 3.88 -1.44
N LYS A 685 -36.28 4.05 -2.51
CA LYS A 685 -35.76 4.33 -3.86
C LYS A 685 -35.60 5.83 -4.09
N ILE A 686 -34.38 6.25 -4.43
CA ILE A 686 -34.02 7.67 -4.54
C ILE A 686 -33.35 7.92 -5.89
N PHE A 687 -33.91 8.85 -6.66
CA PHE A 687 -33.39 9.28 -7.95
C PHE A 687 -32.63 10.59 -7.78
N ILE A 688 -31.39 10.66 -8.24
CA ILE A 688 -30.54 11.85 -8.11
C ILE A 688 -30.13 12.32 -9.50
N ILE A 689 -30.56 13.52 -9.87
CA ILE A 689 -30.29 14.14 -11.16
C ILE A 689 -29.06 15.06 -11.08
N PHE A 690 -28.11 14.83 -11.98
CA PHE A 690 -26.89 15.61 -12.20
C PHE A 690 -26.95 16.32 -13.56
N PRO A 691 -27.05 17.66 -13.62
CA PRO A 691 -26.87 18.42 -14.86
C PRO A 691 -25.40 18.44 -15.31
N ILE A 692 -25.08 17.60 -16.29
CA ILE A 692 -23.74 17.50 -16.91
C ILE A 692 -23.65 18.57 -18.00
N CYS A 693 -23.61 19.83 -17.56
CA CYS A 693 -23.61 21.02 -18.41
C CYS A 693 -22.71 22.14 -17.86
N PHE A 694 -22.75 23.32 -18.49
CA PHE A 694 -22.01 24.53 -18.13
C PHE A 694 -22.99 25.73 -17.99
N PRO A 695 -22.56 26.90 -17.45
CA PRO A 695 -23.47 28.01 -17.18
C PRO A 695 -24.09 28.56 -18.47
N GLY A 696 -25.35 29.00 -18.40
CA GLY A 696 -26.13 29.52 -19.54
C GLY A 696 -27.00 28.49 -20.25
N VAL A 697 -26.72 27.19 -20.08
CA VAL A 697 -27.40 26.11 -20.82
C VAL A 697 -28.91 26.00 -20.56
N GLY A 698 -29.44 26.47 -19.42
CA GLY A 698 -30.90 26.44 -19.10
C GLY A 698 -31.30 25.57 -17.90
N LYS A 699 -30.33 24.97 -17.20
CA LYS A 699 -30.50 24.05 -16.06
C LYS A 699 -31.57 24.46 -15.01
N THR A 700 -31.63 25.74 -14.65
CA THR A 700 -32.51 26.25 -13.59
C THR A 700 -33.96 26.36 -14.05
N HIS A 701 -34.17 26.61 -15.35
CA HIS A 701 -35.49 26.59 -15.96
C HIS A 701 -36.03 25.14 -15.97
N LEU A 702 -35.21 24.16 -16.35
CA LEU A 702 -35.54 22.74 -16.25
C LEU A 702 -35.85 22.29 -14.81
N ALA A 703 -35.09 22.77 -13.82
CA ALA A 703 -35.34 22.49 -12.40
C ALA A 703 -36.70 23.03 -11.90
N ARG A 704 -37.16 24.16 -12.44
CA ARG A 704 -38.49 24.73 -12.18
C ARG A 704 -39.59 23.91 -12.85
N TYR A 705 -39.37 23.46 -14.09
CA TYR A 705 -40.32 22.59 -14.80
C TYR A 705 -40.53 21.26 -14.09
N ILE A 706 -39.45 20.59 -13.66
CA ILE A 706 -39.56 19.33 -12.89
C ILE A 706 -40.34 19.57 -11.58
N ASN A 707 -40.20 20.75 -10.95
CA ASN A 707 -40.98 21.13 -9.78
C ASN A 707 -42.47 21.39 -10.09
N GLN A 708 -42.80 21.92 -11.27
CA GLN A 708 -44.19 22.06 -11.74
C GLN A 708 -44.78 20.69 -12.07
N PHE A 709 -44.05 19.86 -12.83
CA PHE A 709 -44.44 18.51 -13.20
C PHE A 709 -44.65 17.63 -11.96
N LYS A 710 -43.90 17.82 -10.87
CA LYS A 710 -44.15 17.13 -9.59
C LYS A 710 -45.58 17.33 -9.04
N LYS A 711 -46.34 18.35 -9.46
CA LYS A 711 -47.76 18.48 -9.11
C LYS A 711 -48.62 17.34 -9.68
N THR A 712 -48.23 16.71 -10.78
CA THR A 712 -48.89 15.53 -11.36
C THR A 712 -48.50 14.21 -10.67
N MET A 713 -47.50 14.22 -9.79
CA MET A 713 -46.96 13.04 -9.11
C MET A 713 -46.94 13.22 -7.58
N PRO A 714 -48.11 13.23 -6.91
CA PRO A 714 -48.21 13.59 -5.49
C PRO A 714 -47.43 12.66 -4.54
N LYS A 715 -47.19 11.39 -4.91
CA LYS A 715 -46.41 10.43 -4.11
C LYS A 715 -44.89 10.53 -4.30
N LEU A 716 -44.40 11.38 -5.22
CA LEU A 716 -42.97 11.58 -5.45
C LEU A 716 -42.51 12.83 -4.68
N ALA A 717 -41.71 12.63 -3.63
CA ALA A 717 -41.04 13.74 -2.99
C ALA A 717 -40.04 14.36 -3.98
N TYR A 718 -40.02 15.69 -4.09
CA TYR A 718 -39.06 16.39 -4.93
C TYR A 718 -38.30 17.43 -4.12
N LYS A 719 -36.98 17.47 -4.33
CA LYS A 719 -36.10 18.46 -3.75
C LYS A 719 -35.13 18.99 -4.80
N CYS A 720 -35.17 20.31 -5.04
CA CYS A 720 -34.09 21.00 -5.72
C CYS A 720 -33.03 21.45 -4.71
N ILE A 721 -31.75 21.22 -5.02
CA ILE A 721 -30.60 21.73 -4.26
C ILE A 721 -29.88 22.76 -5.13
N ASP A 722 -30.18 24.03 -4.85
CA ASP A 722 -29.71 25.17 -5.64
C ASP A 722 -28.29 25.59 -5.23
N SER A 723 -27.30 25.26 -6.07
CA SER A 723 -25.90 25.60 -5.82
C SER A 723 -25.58 27.07 -6.01
N ASP A 724 -26.40 27.83 -6.74
CA ASP A 724 -26.13 29.23 -7.04
C ASP A 724 -26.60 30.11 -5.86
N ASN A 725 -27.80 29.89 -5.32
CA ASN A 725 -28.29 30.50 -4.08
C ASN A 725 -27.41 30.16 -2.87
N MET A 726 -26.86 28.94 -2.80
CA MET A 726 -25.92 28.55 -1.74
C MET A 726 -24.57 29.26 -1.90
N ARG A 727 -24.07 29.39 -3.13
CA ARG A 727 -22.81 30.11 -3.39
C ARG A 727 -22.94 31.60 -3.11
N GLU A 728 -24.06 32.23 -3.46
CA GLU A 728 -24.31 33.64 -3.16
C GLU A 728 -24.16 33.93 -1.65
N LYS A 729 -24.74 33.09 -0.78
CA LYS A 729 -24.60 33.19 0.68
C LYS A 729 -23.14 33.08 1.13
N VAL A 730 -22.40 32.10 0.58
CA VAL A 730 -20.97 31.95 0.87
C VAL A 730 -20.18 33.17 0.39
N MET A 731 -20.42 33.65 -0.84
CA MET A 731 -19.78 34.85 -1.38
C MET A 731 -20.08 36.07 -0.50
N LYS A 732 -21.33 36.31 -0.11
CA LYS A 732 -21.70 37.43 0.79
C LYS A 732 -20.95 37.39 2.13
N SER A 733 -20.60 36.21 2.65
CA SER A 733 -19.79 36.08 3.87
C SER A 733 -18.29 36.38 3.69
N LEU A 734 -17.76 36.33 2.47
CA LEU A 734 -16.33 36.54 2.18
C LEU A 734 -15.98 38.02 2.05
N LYS A 735 -15.04 38.49 2.90
CA LYS A 735 -14.45 39.84 2.88
C LYS A 735 -13.46 40.09 1.73
N ILE A 736 -13.68 39.47 0.57
CA ILE A 736 -12.88 39.63 -0.65
C ILE A 736 -13.54 40.70 -1.54
N LYS A 737 -12.75 41.66 -2.03
CA LYS A 737 -13.22 42.74 -2.94
C LYS A 737 -13.32 42.27 -4.39
N ASN A 738 -12.33 41.54 -4.91
CA ASN A 738 -12.34 41.04 -6.28
C ASN A 738 -13.36 39.90 -6.45
N ILE A 739 -14.31 40.05 -7.39
CA ILE A 739 -15.40 39.08 -7.54
C ILE A 739 -14.96 37.72 -8.08
N TYR A 740 -13.93 37.67 -8.93
CA TYR A 740 -13.39 36.41 -9.45
C TYR A 740 -12.67 35.60 -8.36
N GLU A 741 -11.86 36.27 -7.53
CA GLU A 741 -11.24 35.63 -6.36
C GLU A 741 -12.29 35.15 -5.35
N LYS A 742 -13.35 35.93 -5.15
CA LYS A 742 -14.49 35.61 -4.28
C LYS A 742 -15.27 34.39 -4.78
N PHE A 743 -15.52 34.30 -6.08
CA PHE A 743 -16.10 33.14 -6.75
C PHE A 743 -15.20 31.90 -6.56
N LYS A 744 -13.88 32.03 -6.81
CA LYS A 744 -12.91 30.93 -6.65
C LYS A 744 -12.83 30.44 -5.20
N ALA A 745 -12.75 31.35 -4.24
CA ALA A 745 -12.70 31.04 -2.80
C ALA A 745 -14.00 30.39 -2.28
N SER A 746 -15.16 30.88 -2.71
CA SER A 746 -16.46 30.30 -2.32
C SER A 746 -16.67 28.87 -2.83
N SER A 747 -15.99 28.47 -3.92
CA SER A 747 -16.23 27.22 -4.62
C SER A 747 -16.08 25.97 -3.76
N LYS A 748 -15.03 25.90 -2.91
CA LYS A 748 -14.81 24.77 -2.01
C LYS A 748 -15.97 24.61 -1.00
N LYS A 749 -16.27 25.69 -0.28
CA LYS A 749 -17.31 25.70 0.77
C LYS A 749 -18.71 25.46 0.19
N THR A 750 -19.03 26.06 -0.96
CA THR A 750 -20.29 25.77 -1.69
C THR A 750 -20.41 24.28 -2.03
N ASN A 751 -19.34 23.62 -2.48
CA ASN A 751 -19.38 22.20 -2.83
C ASN A 751 -19.61 21.32 -1.59
N GLU A 752 -18.96 21.65 -0.47
CA GLU A 752 -19.16 21.00 0.84
C GLU A 752 -20.60 21.18 1.33
N ASP A 753 -21.15 22.39 1.26
CA ASP A 753 -22.53 22.68 1.70
C ASP A 753 -23.57 21.99 0.81
N VAL A 754 -23.39 22.01 -0.53
CA VAL A 754 -24.27 21.28 -1.47
C VAL A 754 -24.22 19.78 -1.23
N LYS A 755 -23.04 19.21 -0.91
CA LYS A 755 -22.91 17.81 -0.52
C LYS A 755 -23.64 17.53 0.79
N ALA A 756 -23.46 18.36 1.82
CA ALA A 756 -24.14 18.18 3.11
C ALA A 756 -25.67 18.26 2.97
N ASN A 757 -26.19 19.19 2.18
CA ASN A 757 -27.62 19.28 1.87
C ASN A 757 -28.13 18.05 1.08
N LEU A 758 -27.32 17.48 0.18
CA LEU A 758 -27.68 16.28 -0.56
C LEU A 758 -27.78 15.05 0.36
N LEU A 759 -26.75 14.79 1.15
CA LEU A 759 -26.72 13.68 2.12
C LEU A 759 -27.88 13.83 3.12
N SER A 760 -28.08 15.01 3.70
CA SER A 760 -29.19 15.24 4.64
C SER A 760 -30.57 15.17 3.99
N THR A 761 -30.70 15.38 2.67
CA THR A 761 -31.96 15.15 1.93
C THR A 761 -32.20 13.66 1.73
N ILE A 762 -31.16 12.87 1.45
CA ILE A 762 -31.23 11.41 1.33
C ILE A 762 -31.61 10.77 2.68
N GLU A 763 -30.91 11.15 3.76
CA GLU A 763 -31.15 10.66 5.13
C GLU A 763 -32.59 10.93 5.61
N LYS A 764 -33.17 12.07 5.22
CA LYS A 764 -34.55 12.47 5.55
C LYS A 764 -35.60 11.90 4.60
N SER A 765 -35.21 11.14 3.58
CA SER A 765 -36.11 10.58 2.57
C SER A 765 -36.76 9.28 3.07
N ASN A 766 -37.94 9.41 3.66
CA ASN A 766 -38.78 8.29 4.10
C ASN A 766 -39.70 7.67 3.01
N GLN A 767 -39.60 8.17 1.77
CA GLN A 767 -40.43 7.72 0.64
C GLN A 767 -39.64 7.79 -0.68
N LYS A 768 -40.29 7.45 -1.82
CA LYS A 768 -39.68 7.64 -3.14
C LYS A 768 -39.38 9.13 -3.37
N SER A 769 -38.13 9.45 -3.66
CA SER A 769 -37.66 10.84 -3.81
C SER A 769 -36.91 11.08 -5.11
N LEU A 770 -37.13 12.25 -5.70
CA LEU A 770 -36.39 12.81 -6.82
C LEU A 770 -35.62 14.05 -6.35
N ILE A 771 -34.29 13.97 -6.36
CA ILE A 771 -33.41 15.06 -5.95
C ILE A 771 -32.73 15.64 -7.20
N PHE A 772 -33.03 16.88 -7.53
CA PHE A 772 -32.36 17.61 -8.61
C PHE A 772 -31.29 18.52 -8.01
N ILE A 773 -30.05 18.40 -8.46
CA ILE A 773 -28.97 19.28 -7.99
C ILE A 773 -28.75 20.37 -9.05
N ASP A 774 -29.27 21.57 -8.81
CA ASP A 774 -29.09 22.70 -9.73
C ASP A 774 -27.66 23.26 -9.61
N LYS A 775 -26.76 22.60 -10.35
CA LYS A 775 -25.31 22.83 -10.38
C LYS A 775 -24.74 22.31 -11.69
N ASN A 776 -23.71 22.96 -12.20
CA ASN A 776 -22.91 22.46 -13.33
C ASN A 776 -21.94 21.37 -12.84
N PHE A 777 -21.99 20.17 -13.43
CA PHE A 777 -21.13 19.04 -13.08
C PHE A 777 -20.08 18.71 -14.17
N PRO A 778 -18.95 19.45 -14.23
CA PRO A 778 -17.83 19.02 -15.08
C PRO A 778 -17.31 17.65 -14.62
N PRO A 779 -16.64 16.88 -15.50
CA PRO A 779 -16.34 15.45 -15.29
C PRO A 779 -15.66 15.13 -13.95
N LYS A 780 -14.65 15.93 -13.59
CA LYS A 780 -13.92 15.80 -12.31
C LYS A 780 -14.81 16.00 -11.08
N HIS A 781 -15.83 16.85 -11.17
CA HIS A 781 -16.79 17.08 -10.08
C HIS A 781 -17.85 15.99 -10.02
N LEU A 782 -18.39 15.55 -11.15
CA LEU A 782 -19.36 14.44 -11.21
C LEU A 782 -18.79 13.20 -10.52
N ALA A 783 -17.55 12.83 -10.82
CA ALA A 783 -16.82 11.72 -10.20
C ALA A 783 -16.76 11.74 -8.67
N LYS A 784 -16.73 12.94 -8.09
CA LYS A 784 -16.63 13.13 -6.64
C LYS A 784 -18.00 12.92 -5.99
N TYR A 785 -19.03 13.57 -6.53
CA TYR A 785 -20.40 13.44 -6.02
C TYR A 785 -20.96 12.03 -6.18
N THR A 786 -20.78 11.38 -7.34
CA THR A 786 -21.31 10.03 -7.55
C THR A 786 -20.68 9.01 -6.60
N ARG A 787 -19.35 9.05 -6.42
CA ARG A 787 -18.65 8.22 -5.42
C ARG A 787 -19.13 8.48 -4.00
N ASP A 788 -19.32 9.75 -3.63
CA ASP A 788 -19.80 10.15 -2.31
C ASP A 788 -21.21 9.61 -1.99
N ILE A 789 -22.00 9.29 -3.03
CA ILE A 789 -23.36 8.77 -2.95
C ILE A 789 -23.40 7.24 -3.01
N ASP A 790 -22.46 6.62 -3.72
CA ASP A 790 -22.39 5.16 -3.81
C ASP A 790 -22.18 4.49 -2.43
N TYR A 791 -21.64 5.21 -1.43
CA TYR A 791 -21.59 4.76 -0.03
C TYR A 791 -22.99 4.54 0.60
N LEU A 792 -24.00 5.30 0.17
CA LEU A 792 -25.37 5.21 0.69
C LEU A 792 -26.22 4.13 -0.02
N LYS A 793 -25.69 3.44 -1.05
CA LYS A 793 -26.38 2.31 -1.71
C LYS A 793 -26.58 1.10 -0.78
N ASN A 794 -25.90 1.07 0.37
CA ASN A 794 -26.10 0.06 1.41
C ASN A 794 -27.47 0.19 2.09
N ASP A 795 -27.99 1.40 2.26
CA ASP A 795 -29.24 1.67 2.98
C ASP A 795 -30.39 2.07 2.03
N TYR A 796 -30.06 2.64 0.88
CA TYR A 796 -31.01 3.18 -0.10
C TYR A 796 -30.84 2.55 -1.49
N GLU A 797 -31.92 2.44 -2.26
CA GLU A 797 -31.86 2.08 -3.68
C GLU A 797 -31.65 3.37 -4.50
N ILE A 798 -30.39 3.79 -4.64
CA ILE A 798 -30.05 5.07 -5.30
C ILE A 798 -29.76 4.85 -6.79
N ILE A 799 -30.45 5.63 -7.63
CA ILE A 799 -30.23 5.70 -9.09
C ILE A 799 -29.76 7.11 -9.47
N LYS A 800 -28.55 7.19 -10.01
CA LYS A 800 -27.87 8.42 -10.44
C LYS A 800 -28.16 8.66 -11.93
N ILE A 801 -28.72 9.81 -12.26
CA ILE A 801 -29.17 10.16 -13.61
C ILE A 801 -28.37 11.37 -14.10
N GLY A 802 -27.59 11.20 -15.16
CA GLY A 802 -26.90 12.29 -15.85
C GLY A 802 -27.81 12.95 -16.87
N LEU A 803 -28.22 14.19 -16.63
CA LEU A 803 -28.90 15.00 -17.66
C LEU A 803 -27.87 15.71 -18.52
N TYR A 804 -27.93 15.47 -19.83
CA TYR A 804 -26.97 15.94 -20.80
C TYR A 804 -27.65 16.77 -21.91
N PRO A 805 -27.09 17.91 -22.32
CA PRO A 805 -27.56 18.66 -23.49
C PRO A 805 -27.59 17.84 -24.78
N ASP A 806 -28.75 17.76 -25.41
CA ASP A 806 -28.90 17.14 -26.74
C ASP A 806 -28.28 18.06 -27.81
N SER A 807 -26.98 17.90 -28.04
CA SER A 807 -26.19 18.72 -28.96
C SER A 807 -25.14 17.88 -29.69
N LYS A 808 -24.78 18.27 -30.91
CA LYS A 808 -23.76 17.58 -31.71
C LYS A 808 -22.35 17.92 -31.17
N PRO A 809 -21.47 16.93 -30.94
CA PRO A 809 -20.08 17.18 -30.54
C PRO A 809 -19.34 18.12 -31.50
N TRP A 810 -18.53 19.03 -30.96
CA TRP A 810 -17.69 19.96 -31.71
C TRP A 810 -16.22 19.55 -31.65
N ALA A 811 -15.65 19.20 -32.80
CA ALA A 811 -14.21 18.99 -32.94
C ALA A 811 -13.53 20.31 -33.34
N VAL A 812 -12.71 20.87 -32.44
CA VAL A 812 -11.91 22.08 -32.70
C VAL A 812 -10.62 21.72 -33.44
N SER A 813 -10.06 20.54 -33.16
CA SER A 813 -8.91 19.98 -33.88
C SER A 813 -8.89 18.45 -33.76
N LYS A 814 -7.97 17.79 -34.47
CA LYS A 814 -7.71 16.34 -34.34
C LYS A 814 -7.37 15.90 -32.91
N VAL A 815 -6.96 16.83 -32.04
CA VAL A 815 -6.51 16.57 -30.65
C VAL A 815 -7.51 17.08 -29.61
N LYS A 816 -8.50 17.90 -30.01
CA LYS A 816 -9.43 18.57 -29.09
C LYS A 816 -10.88 18.48 -29.58
N LYS A 817 -11.63 17.53 -29.00
CA LYS A 817 -13.06 17.31 -29.21
C LYS A 817 -13.83 17.76 -27.97
N TYR A 818 -15.02 18.31 -28.15
CA TYR A 818 -15.99 18.60 -27.10
C TYR A 818 -17.27 17.86 -27.41
N GLU A 819 -17.95 17.30 -26.41
CA GLU A 819 -19.26 16.65 -26.62
C GLU A 819 -20.41 17.65 -26.78
N PHE A 820 -20.14 18.94 -26.55
CA PHE A 820 -21.08 20.04 -26.76
C PHE A 820 -20.87 20.74 -28.10
N SER A 821 -21.96 21.20 -28.72
CA SER A 821 -21.89 22.00 -29.95
C SER A 821 -21.36 23.41 -29.70
N TYR A 822 -20.76 24.00 -30.75
CA TYR A 822 -20.38 25.41 -30.78
C TYR A 822 -21.59 26.32 -30.52
N ASN A 823 -22.71 26.07 -31.20
CA ASN A 823 -23.94 26.87 -31.05
C ASN A 823 -24.42 26.88 -29.59
N LEU A 824 -24.38 25.74 -28.88
CA LEU A 824 -24.76 25.68 -27.47
C LEU A 824 -23.86 26.57 -26.59
N LEU A 825 -22.57 26.68 -26.90
CA LEU A 825 -21.66 27.61 -26.23
C LEU A 825 -22.04 29.08 -26.51
N VAL A 826 -22.28 29.45 -27.76
CA VAL A 826 -22.67 30.82 -28.16
C VAL A 826 -24.00 31.22 -27.52
N THR A 827 -25.04 30.39 -27.62
CA THR A 827 -26.34 30.63 -26.98
C THR A 827 -26.21 30.76 -25.47
N SER A 828 -25.38 29.92 -24.83
CA SER A 828 -25.14 30.00 -23.38
C SER A 828 -24.41 31.29 -22.98
N LEU A 829 -23.42 31.74 -23.76
CA LEU A 829 -22.75 33.01 -23.55
C LEU A 829 -23.73 34.18 -23.66
N ASN A 830 -24.53 34.22 -24.75
CA ASN A 830 -25.56 35.24 -24.98
C ASN A 830 -26.55 35.33 -23.80
N ARG A 831 -27.11 34.19 -23.36
CA ARG A 831 -28.00 34.13 -22.19
C ARG A 831 -27.33 34.65 -20.90
N VAL A 832 -26.07 34.30 -20.63
CA VAL A 832 -25.35 34.78 -19.43
C VAL A 832 -25.04 36.29 -19.51
N LEU A 833 -24.75 36.80 -20.70
CA LEU A 833 -24.53 38.24 -20.95
C LEU A 833 -25.82 39.04 -20.74
N LYS A 834 -26.93 38.64 -21.39
CA LYS A 834 -28.25 39.29 -21.28
C LYS A 834 -28.82 39.34 -19.85
N ARG A 835 -28.46 38.39 -18.96
CA ARG A 835 -28.90 38.39 -17.56
C ARG A 835 -28.34 39.60 -16.77
N LYS A 836 -29.21 40.59 -16.53
CA LYS A 836 -28.90 41.83 -15.77
C LYS A 836 -28.54 41.59 -14.30
N LYS A 837 -29.07 40.54 -13.67
CA LYS A 837 -28.76 40.12 -12.29
C LYS A 837 -28.63 38.60 -12.23
N HIS A 838 -27.52 38.09 -11.71
CA HIS A 838 -27.31 36.65 -11.49
C HIS A 838 -26.63 36.45 -10.13
N PRO A 839 -27.14 35.60 -9.21
CA PRO A 839 -26.67 35.51 -7.81
C PRO A 839 -25.16 35.26 -7.61
N VAL A 840 -24.49 34.75 -8.66
CA VAL A 840 -23.10 34.28 -8.63
C VAL A 840 -22.24 34.88 -9.75
N LEU A 841 -22.86 35.42 -10.81
CA LEU A 841 -22.16 35.89 -12.02
C LEU A 841 -22.38 37.40 -12.20
N GLU A 842 -22.24 38.13 -11.11
CA GLU A 842 -22.12 39.58 -11.11
C GLU A 842 -20.68 39.98 -11.52
N GLY A 843 -20.52 41.16 -12.11
CA GLY A 843 -19.26 41.62 -12.70
C GLY A 843 -19.42 42.03 -14.16
N ASP A 844 -18.30 42.35 -14.80
CA ASP A 844 -18.27 42.69 -16.22
C ASP A 844 -18.53 41.47 -17.13
N ASN A 845 -18.77 41.77 -18.42
CA ASN A 845 -19.02 40.75 -19.43
C ASN A 845 -17.82 39.80 -19.62
N SER A 846 -16.59 40.29 -19.48
CA SER A 846 -15.37 39.48 -19.61
C SER A 846 -15.27 38.43 -18.47
N HIS A 847 -15.67 38.76 -17.23
CA HIS A 847 -15.78 37.81 -16.11
C HIS A 847 -16.81 36.72 -16.40
N LYS A 848 -18.01 37.11 -16.86
CA LYS A 848 -19.09 36.19 -17.25
C LYS A 848 -18.61 35.20 -18.32
N ILE A 849 -17.99 35.71 -19.40
CA ILE A 849 -17.43 34.91 -20.51
C ILE A 849 -16.36 33.95 -19.98
N ALA A 850 -15.42 34.44 -19.17
CA ALA A 850 -14.33 33.63 -18.62
C ALA A 850 -14.82 32.44 -17.77
N VAL A 851 -15.88 32.60 -16.98
CA VAL A 851 -16.46 31.49 -16.20
C VAL A 851 -17.13 30.45 -17.09
N VAL A 852 -17.87 30.88 -18.12
CA VAL A 852 -18.51 29.97 -19.09
C VAL A 852 -17.46 29.18 -19.88
N ILE A 853 -16.46 29.86 -20.47
CA ILE A 853 -15.37 29.23 -21.23
C ILE A 853 -14.55 28.30 -20.34
N SER A 854 -14.24 28.69 -19.09
CA SER A 854 -13.51 27.83 -18.15
C SER A 854 -14.26 26.53 -17.83
N MET A 855 -15.59 26.60 -17.64
CA MET A 855 -16.39 25.39 -17.43
C MET A 855 -16.56 24.57 -18.71
N PHE A 856 -16.72 25.19 -19.88
CA PHE A 856 -16.76 24.50 -21.17
C PHE A 856 -15.46 23.73 -21.45
N ASN A 857 -14.30 24.36 -21.19
CA ASN A 857 -12.98 23.75 -21.32
C ASN A 857 -12.76 22.54 -20.39
N ALA A 858 -13.50 22.41 -19.29
CA ALA A 858 -13.43 21.22 -18.43
C ALA A 858 -14.03 19.95 -19.08
N TYR A 859 -14.69 20.07 -20.24
CA TYR A 859 -15.23 18.97 -21.04
C TYR A 859 -14.43 18.68 -22.31
N ALA A 860 -13.27 19.31 -22.51
CA ALA A 860 -12.38 18.98 -23.62
C ALA A 860 -11.87 17.53 -23.49
N ASN A 861 -12.03 16.75 -24.56
CA ASN A 861 -11.74 15.32 -24.66
C ASN A 861 -12.46 14.44 -23.62
N TYR A 862 -13.58 14.94 -23.09
CA TYR A 862 -14.50 14.12 -22.31
C TYR A 862 -15.36 13.26 -23.24
N GLU A 863 -15.64 12.01 -22.91
CA GLU A 863 -16.57 11.15 -23.65
C GLU A 863 -17.62 10.62 -22.68
N ILE A 864 -18.84 11.16 -22.72
CA ILE A 864 -19.85 10.88 -21.70
C ILE A 864 -20.33 9.43 -21.72
N ASP A 865 -20.53 8.84 -22.91
CA ASP A 865 -21.08 7.49 -23.06
C ASP A 865 -20.09 6.38 -22.65
N LYS A 866 -18.80 6.70 -22.43
CA LYS A 866 -17.77 5.76 -21.92
C LYS A 866 -17.59 5.79 -20.40
N GLU A 867 -18.27 6.68 -19.69
CA GLU A 867 -17.95 6.95 -18.29
C GLU A 867 -19.05 6.49 -17.31
N ASN A 868 -18.92 5.24 -16.83
CA ASN A 868 -19.81 4.52 -15.90
C ASN A 868 -19.92 5.14 -14.49
N ARG A 869 -20.20 6.43 -14.37
CA ARG A 869 -20.29 7.18 -13.09
C ARG A 869 -21.71 7.46 -12.64
N VAL A 870 -22.60 7.71 -13.60
CA VAL A 870 -24.06 7.71 -13.40
C VAL A 870 -24.60 6.35 -13.84
N ASP A 871 -25.77 5.97 -13.30
CA ASP A 871 -26.40 4.70 -13.63
C ASP A 871 -27.21 4.82 -14.94
N GLU A 872 -27.68 6.03 -15.29
CA GLU A 872 -28.40 6.36 -16.53
C GLU A 872 -27.96 7.72 -17.11
N ILE A 873 -27.99 7.89 -18.45
CA ILE A 873 -27.73 9.17 -19.15
C ILE A 873 -28.93 9.53 -20.03
N ILE A 874 -29.40 10.78 -19.95
CA ILE A 874 -30.53 11.27 -20.73
C ILE A 874 -30.13 12.53 -21.47
N ARG A 875 -30.29 12.51 -22.80
CA ARG A 875 -30.10 13.69 -23.64
C ARG A 875 -31.39 14.50 -23.67
N VAL A 876 -31.32 15.79 -23.31
CA VAL A 876 -32.46 16.71 -23.27
C VAL A 876 -32.11 18.00 -24.01
N LYS A 877 -33.04 18.52 -24.82
CA LYS A 877 -32.96 19.89 -25.31
C LYS A 877 -33.16 20.81 -24.10
N PHE A 878 -32.26 21.75 -23.86
CA PHE A 878 -32.47 22.75 -22.82
C PHE A 878 -33.04 24.02 -23.45
N ALA A 879 -34.28 24.33 -23.09
CA ALA A 879 -35.06 25.47 -23.58
C ALA A 879 -34.31 26.81 -23.51
N ASN A 880 -34.66 27.74 -24.39
CA ASN A 880 -34.59 29.16 -24.06
C ASN A 880 -35.53 29.48 -22.89
N GLU A 881 -35.30 30.58 -22.17
CA GLU A 881 -36.17 30.96 -21.05
C GLU A 881 -37.57 31.40 -21.52
N ASP A 882 -37.71 31.62 -22.82
CA ASP A 882 -38.87 32.15 -23.55
C ASP A 882 -39.54 31.10 -24.47
N GLU A 883 -39.01 29.87 -24.54
CA GLU A 883 -39.61 28.75 -25.31
C GLU A 883 -40.57 27.93 -24.43
N ASP A 884 -41.73 27.53 -24.96
CA ASP A 884 -42.59 26.57 -24.27
C ASP A 884 -41.92 25.19 -24.20
N LEU A 885 -42.02 24.56 -23.04
CA LEU A 885 -41.41 23.28 -22.73
C LEU A 885 -42.21 22.09 -23.26
N GLU A 886 -43.48 22.29 -23.61
CA GLU A 886 -44.32 21.28 -24.28
C GLU A 886 -43.69 20.90 -25.65
N ASP A 887 -43.27 21.89 -26.45
CA ASP A 887 -42.73 21.71 -27.81
C ASP A 887 -41.35 21.04 -27.85
N LEU A 888 -40.61 21.08 -26.75
CA LEU A 888 -39.23 20.58 -26.71
C LEU A 888 -39.13 19.06 -26.54
N GLY A 889 -40.26 18.34 -26.42
CA GLY A 889 -40.31 16.88 -26.23
C GLY A 889 -39.75 16.42 -24.87
N ILE A 890 -39.40 17.35 -23.99
CA ILE A 890 -38.87 17.08 -22.64
C ILE A 890 -39.92 16.33 -21.83
N LYS A 891 -41.20 16.74 -21.92
CA LYS A 891 -42.35 16.05 -21.31
C LYS A 891 -42.37 14.57 -21.66
N GLY A 892 -42.15 14.23 -22.93
CA GLY A 892 -42.06 12.85 -23.43
C GLY A 892 -40.91 12.07 -22.81
N ARG A 893 -39.66 12.56 -22.92
CA ARG A 893 -38.49 11.87 -22.35
C ARG A 893 -38.47 11.82 -20.81
N LEU A 894 -39.00 12.83 -20.13
CA LEU A 894 -39.15 12.84 -18.67
C LEU A 894 -40.23 11.85 -18.22
N THR A 895 -41.33 11.74 -18.97
CA THR A 895 -42.36 10.72 -18.73
C THR A 895 -41.83 9.31 -19.04
N GLU A 896 -41.09 9.14 -20.13
CA GLU A 896 -40.42 7.88 -20.47
C GLU A 896 -39.47 7.45 -19.35
N LEU A 897 -38.61 8.35 -18.88
CA LEU A 897 -37.77 8.15 -17.70
C LEU A 897 -38.62 7.72 -16.50
N LEU A 898 -39.60 8.52 -16.08
CA LEU A 898 -40.40 8.24 -14.88
C LEU A 898 -41.20 6.93 -15.02
N SER A 899 -41.55 6.51 -16.24
CA SER A 899 -42.16 5.21 -16.53
C SER A 899 -41.16 4.04 -16.40
N LYS A 900 -39.93 4.19 -16.91
CA LYS A 900 -38.81 3.23 -16.73
C LYS A 900 -38.44 3.06 -15.25
N LEU A 901 -38.66 4.09 -14.44
CA LEU A 901 -38.42 4.05 -12.99
C LEU A 901 -39.53 3.33 -12.17
N ASN A 902 -40.48 2.66 -12.84
CA ASN A 902 -41.57 1.87 -12.26
C ASN A 902 -42.50 2.71 -11.35
N ILE A 903 -43.06 3.77 -11.95
CA ILE A 903 -44.06 4.69 -11.36
C ILE A 903 -45.44 4.52 -12.06
N LYS A 904 -45.66 3.39 -12.77
CA LYS A 904 -46.83 3.20 -13.64
C LYS A 904 -48.19 3.31 -12.94
N ASP A 905 -48.31 2.82 -11.70
CA ASP A 905 -49.59 2.77 -10.97
C ASP A 905 -50.21 4.15 -10.64
N ASP A 906 -49.46 5.25 -10.80
CA ASP A 906 -49.92 6.61 -10.47
C ASP A 906 -49.98 7.59 -11.65
N ALA A 907 -49.41 7.24 -12.82
CA ALA A 907 -49.26 8.18 -13.93
C ALA A 907 -50.52 8.32 -14.81
N GLU A 908 -51.43 7.35 -14.79
CA GLU A 908 -52.58 7.25 -15.71
C GLU A 908 -53.82 8.07 -15.29
N ARG A 909 -53.67 9.07 -14.40
CA ARG A 909 -54.82 9.83 -13.82
C ARG A 909 -54.75 11.35 -13.88
N CYS A 910 -53.78 11.96 -14.55
CA CYS A 910 -53.78 13.41 -14.73
C CYS A 910 -54.61 13.85 -15.94
N ASN A 911 -55.69 14.59 -15.68
CA ASN A 911 -56.47 15.24 -16.74
C ASN A 911 -55.68 16.41 -17.34
N TYR A 912 -55.82 16.65 -18.65
CA TYR A 912 -54.86 17.44 -19.43
C TYR A 912 -55.26 18.92 -19.63
N GLU A 913 -56.48 19.30 -19.29
CA GLU A 913 -57.09 20.57 -19.73
C GLU A 913 -56.71 21.79 -18.87
N ASP A 914 -56.37 21.60 -17.59
CA ASP A 914 -56.18 22.70 -16.62
C ASP A 914 -54.88 23.52 -16.79
N ILE A 915 -53.93 23.06 -17.62
CA ILE A 915 -52.58 23.67 -17.74
C ILE A 915 -52.49 24.66 -18.91
N ALA A 916 -53.25 24.45 -19.98
CA ALA A 916 -53.20 25.26 -21.20
C ALA A 916 -53.69 26.72 -21.01
N ALA A 917 -54.38 27.02 -19.91
CA ALA A 917 -54.99 28.32 -19.65
C ALA A 917 -54.02 29.40 -19.10
N VAL A 918 -52.76 29.07 -18.81
CA VAL A 918 -51.87 29.92 -17.97
C VAL A 918 -50.79 30.69 -18.75
N LEU A 919 -50.50 30.33 -20.01
CA LEU A 919 -49.32 30.82 -20.73
C LEU A 919 -49.67 31.41 -22.10
N LYS A 920 -49.98 32.72 -22.13
CA LYS A 920 -49.95 33.54 -23.35
C LYS A 920 -49.22 34.87 -23.13
N ASP A 921 -48.66 35.35 -24.24
CA ASP A 921 -48.02 36.65 -24.49
C ASP A 921 -46.62 36.90 -23.90
N LYS A 922 -45.60 36.86 -24.78
CA LYS A 922 -44.97 38.09 -25.33
C LYS A 922 -43.89 37.81 -26.38
N GLU A 923 -43.92 38.55 -27.48
CA GLU A 923 -42.82 38.71 -28.44
C GLU A 923 -42.01 39.97 -28.11
N ILE A 924 -40.67 39.93 -28.25
CA ILE A 924 -39.80 41.13 -28.38
C ILE A 924 -38.65 40.82 -29.35
N GLU A 925 -38.30 41.83 -30.15
CA GLU A 925 -37.40 41.80 -31.31
C GLU A 925 -35.92 41.48 -31.02
N GLU A 926 -35.24 41.03 -32.08
CA GLU A 926 -33.83 40.66 -32.12
C GLU A 926 -32.93 41.88 -32.39
N ILE A 927 -31.80 41.99 -31.68
CA ILE A 927 -30.78 43.02 -31.90
C ILE A 927 -29.44 42.34 -32.18
N ASP A 928 -28.72 42.87 -33.17
CA ASP A 928 -27.42 42.43 -33.66
C ASP A 928 -26.32 42.47 -32.57
N LEU A 929 -26.28 41.38 -31.79
CA LEU A 929 -25.34 41.17 -30.69
C LEU A 929 -24.20 40.22 -31.10
N GLU A 930 -24.32 39.55 -32.25
CA GLU A 930 -23.42 38.48 -32.67
C GLU A 930 -22.02 39.02 -33.01
N ALA A 931 -21.96 40.17 -33.71
CA ALA A 931 -20.69 40.85 -34.02
C ALA A 931 -19.90 41.28 -32.76
N GLN A 932 -20.57 41.80 -31.72
CA GLN A 932 -19.92 42.17 -30.46
C GLN A 932 -19.41 40.95 -29.68
N ILE A 933 -20.17 39.86 -29.66
CA ILE A 933 -19.77 38.61 -29.01
C ILE A 933 -18.54 38.01 -29.69
N MET A 934 -18.48 38.02 -31.03
CA MET A 934 -17.35 37.50 -31.80
C MET A 934 -16.07 38.32 -31.57
N SER A 935 -16.14 39.65 -31.63
CA SER A 935 -14.98 40.52 -31.41
C SER A 935 -14.37 40.36 -30.00
N GLU A 936 -15.22 40.28 -28.96
CA GLU A 936 -14.75 40.08 -27.58
C GLU A 936 -14.27 38.64 -27.34
N LEU A 937 -14.83 37.63 -28.02
CA LEU A 937 -14.31 36.26 -28.02
C LEU A 937 -12.91 36.18 -28.62
N GLU A 938 -12.66 36.79 -29.78
CA GLU A 938 -11.33 36.83 -30.40
C GLU A 938 -10.32 37.55 -29.52
N ARG A 939 -10.72 38.66 -28.88
CA ARG A 939 -9.87 39.40 -27.92
C ARG A 939 -9.54 38.58 -26.66
N VAL A 940 -10.48 37.79 -26.15
CA VAL A 940 -10.25 36.93 -24.98
C VAL A 940 -9.44 35.68 -25.36
N ILE A 941 -9.69 35.08 -26.53
CA ILE A 941 -8.94 33.92 -27.04
C ILE A 941 -7.49 34.29 -27.35
N SER A 942 -7.23 35.45 -27.96
CA SER A 942 -5.85 35.92 -28.23
C SER A 942 -5.02 36.23 -26.98
N LYS A 943 -5.66 36.30 -25.80
CA LYS A 943 -5.02 36.61 -24.51
C LYS A 943 -4.75 35.37 -23.63
N TYR A 944 -5.19 34.18 -24.05
CA TYR A 944 -5.10 32.91 -23.29
C TYR A 944 -4.32 31.82 -24.03
#